data_AF-A0A816KW12-F1
#
_entry.id   AF-A0A816KW12-F1
#
_cell.length_a   1.000
_cell.length_b   1.000
_cell.length_c   1.000
_cell.angle_alpha   90.00
_cell.angle_beta   90.00
_cell.angle_gamma   90.00
#
_symmetry.space_group_name_H-M   'P 1'
#
loop_
_entity.id
_entity.type
_entity.pdbx_description
1 polymer ?
#
loop_
_entity_poly.entity_id
_entity_poly.type
_entity_poly.pdbx_seq_one_letter_code
_entity_poly.pdbx_strand_id
1 'polypeptide(L)'
;MSRGIKMALVMNLLSLLFSGVLVHSGQSTVPLKSFKIGENVTYDCIDIYMQSGLDHPLLKYHTIQMKPSVSRTELKSQIGINKVQKQKIPCPDGTIPVWRNTKEFTTNTQVLAENHVHFLSPDSPGTHLAGVRSQNGPYRGIEAWFKMFKLDIAKDQASYGQIYIGSGSNTEVNFISAGWMINPSFFGDGRTWTYGFWKGKDGKGCYNTACSGFVQVSQTVPIVQPIDFPAGKSLWLHYSIHQDKNTGNWWLTELGSGEPNVDIGYWPKEIFNLLDNGANMVGAGGVVQASSPGSSPEMGNGQFPNVDHPRDSGIFTNVEVMDSNYVQHKMNYFPTEVVLDSPKCYGLTIGENVTYDCIDIYMQSGLDHPLLKYHTIQMKPSVSRTELKSQIGINKVQKQKIPCPDGTIPVWRNTKEFTTNTQVLAENHVHFLTPDSPGTHLAGVRSLNGPYHGVEAWFKMFELDIAKDQASYSQIYIGNGSNNEVNFISAGWMINPSFFGDGRTWTYGFWKGKDGKGCYNTACSGFVQVSQTVPIVQPIDVPTGQFLWLHYSIHQDKNTGNWWITELGKPNIDIGYWPKELFNLLDNGAIMVGAGGVVQASHSGSSPEMGNGQLPNVNHPNDSAIFTNIEVLDSNYVQRKMNYFPTEVLLDSPKCYGLTIGKESIFRDLLGFYFNYGGPGGNSCGI
;
A
#
# COMPACT_ATOMS: atom_id res chain seq x y z
N MET A 1 40.37 87.16 -19.35
CA MET A 1 40.62 86.41 -18.11
C MET A 1 39.29 86.05 -17.46
N SER A 2 39.14 84.77 -17.13
CA SER A 2 38.15 84.11 -16.26
C SER A 2 36.65 84.36 -16.47
N ARG A 3 36.00 83.34 -17.04
CA ARG A 3 34.59 82.98 -16.90
C ARG A 3 34.25 82.67 -15.44
N GLY A 4 33.02 82.93 -15.01
CA GLY A 4 32.51 82.45 -13.73
C GLY A 4 31.16 83.05 -13.34
N ILE A 5 30.13 82.89 -14.16
CA ILE A 5 28.74 83.24 -13.79
C ILE A 5 27.80 82.11 -14.22
N LYS A 6 26.99 81.64 -13.26
CA LYS A 6 25.85 80.70 -13.31
C LYS A 6 26.17 79.20 -13.30
N MET A 7 26.32 78.66 -12.09
CA MET A 7 26.18 77.24 -11.79
C MET A 7 25.00 77.06 -10.81
N ALA A 8 23.78 77.14 -11.32
CA ALA A 8 22.54 76.80 -10.61
C ALA A 8 21.38 76.61 -11.61
N LEU A 9 21.57 75.79 -12.66
CA LEU A 9 20.45 75.22 -13.43
C LEU A 9 20.86 74.10 -14.42
N VAL A 10 21.76 73.18 -14.04
CA VAL A 10 22.02 71.94 -14.82
C VAL A 10 22.34 70.81 -13.86
N MET A 11 21.35 70.36 -13.10
CA MET A 11 21.44 69.11 -12.32
C MET A 11 20.09 68.37 -12.30
N ASN A 12 19.37 68.42 -13.42
CA ASN A 12 18.11 67.70 -13.58
C ASN A 12 17.88 67.17 -15.01
N LEU A 13 18.98 66.88 -15.74
CA LEU A 13 18.91 66.36 -17.12
C LEU A 13 19.91 65.21 -17.40
N LEU A 14 20.54 64.65 -16.35
CA LEU A 14 21.45 63.50 -16.45
C LEU A 14 20.94 62.20 -15.81
N SER A 15 19.74 62.20 -15.21
CA SER A 15 19.04 61.01 -14.72
C SER A 15 18.10 60.38 -15.76
N LEU A 16 18.12 60.83 -17.01
CA LEU A 16 17.21 60.40 -18.09
C LEU A 16 17.89 59.72 -19.28
N LEU A 17 19.16 59.30 -19.18
CA LEU A 17 19.90 58.65 -20.29
C LEU A 17 20.46 57.25 -20.00
N PHE A 18 20.07 56.62 -18.90
CA PHE A 18 20.27 55.18 -18.68
C PHE A 18 18.99 54.48 -18.22
N SER A 19 17.84 54.82 -18.82
CA SER A 19 16.77 53.86 -19.04
C SER A 19 17.10 53.05 -20.30
N GLY A 20 18.24 52.36 -20.26
CA GLY A 20 18.43 51.18 -21.07
C GLY A 20 17.48 50.13 -20.53
N VAL A 21 16.20 50.24 -20.91
CA VAL A 21 15.32 49.07 -20.97
C VAL A 21 16.10 48.11 -21.85
N LEU A 22 16.74 47.11 -21.23
CA LEU A 22 17.11 45.90 -21.94
C LEU A 22 15.76 45.31 -22.35
N VAL A 23 15.26 45.77 -23.49
CA VAL A 23 14.33 45.03 -24.32
C VAL A 23 15.15 43.82 -24.70
N HIS A 24 15.11 42.77 -23.87
CA HIS A 24 15.33 41.43 -24.38
C HIS A 24 14.35 41.31 -25.53
N SER A 25 14.88 41.30 -26.75
CA SER A 25 14.10 41.01 -27.93
C SER A 25 13.37 39.72 -27.61
N GLY A 26 12.05 39.80 -27.45
CA GLY A 26 11.20 38.64 -27.36
C GLY A 26 11.38 37.90 -28.68
N GLN A 27 12.31 36.95 -28.70
CA GLN A 27 12.43 36.00 -29.77
C GLN A 27 11.16 35.18 -29.63
N SER A 28 10.14 35.52 -30.43
CA SER A 28 8.90 34.77 -30.50
C SER A 28 9.30 33.34 -30.84
N THR A 29 9.31 32.46 -29.85
CA THR A 29 9.55 31.04 -30.03
C THR A 29 8.39 30.52 -30.86
N VAL A 30 8.59 30.48 -32.18
CA VAL A 30 7.56 29.98 -33.09
C VAL A 30 7.45 28.48 -32.82
N PRO A 31 6.29 27.97 -32.38
CA PRO A 31 6.14 26.55 -32.14
C PRO A 31 6.30 25.81 -33.47
N LEU A 32 7.09 24.73 -33.47
CA LEU A 32 7.27 23.90 -34.67
C LEU A 32 5.96 23.18 -35.01
N LYS A 33 5.21 22.79 -33.97
CA LYS A 33 3.93 22.11 -34.09
C LYS A 33 3.09 22.36 -32.84
N SER A 34 1.78 22.37 -32.98
CA SER A 34 0.86 22.49 -31.85
C SER A 34 -0.14 21.34 -31.84
N PHE A 35 -0.49 20.88 -30.64
CA PHE A 35 -1.45 19.80 -30.42
C PHE A 35 -2.57 20.27 -29.51
N LYS A 36 -3.81 20.22 -29.99
CA LYS A 36 -5.00 20.51 -29.18
C LYS A 36 -5.50 19.21 -28.58
N ILE A 37 -5.52 19.13 -27.25
CA ILE A 37 -5.94 17.92 -26.52
C ILE A 37 -7.29 18.05 -25.80
N GLY A 38 -7.85 19.26 -25.76
CA GLY A 38 -9.19 19.54 -25.23
C GLY A 38 -9.67 20.90 -25.72
N GLU A 39 -10.90 21.29 -25.37
CA GLU A 39 -11.52 22.51 -25.89
C GLU A 39 -10.64 23.76 -25.71
N ASN A 40 -9.94 23.86 -24.57
CA ASN A 40 -9.08 25.00 -24.19
C ASN A 40 -7.63 24.62 -23.86
N VAL A 41 -7.14 23.46 -24.31
CA VAL A 41 -5.77 23.02 -23.99
C VAL A 41 -4.98 22.72 -25.25
N THR A 42 -3.93 23.52 -25.44
CA THR A 42 -3.00 23.38 -26.55
C THR A 42 -1.58 23.24 -26.02
N TYR A 43 -0.84 22.28 -26.53
CA TYR A 43 0.61 22.15 -26.31
C TYR A 43 1.35 22.61 -27.55
N ASP A 44 2.37 23.41 -27.33
CA ASP A 44 3.31 23.87 -28.32
C ASP A 44 4.60 23.07 -28.22
N CYS A 45 4.98 22.41 -29.31
CA CYS A 45 6.28 21.78 -29.43
C CYS A 45 7.29 22.85 -29.79
N ILE A 46 8.11 23.20 -28.81
CA ILE A 46 9.17 24.19 -28.95
C ILE A 46 10.52 23.48 -28.91
N ASP A 47 11.52 24.07 -29.58
CA ASP A 47 12.90 23.62 -29.47
C ASP A 47 13.32 23.55 -27.99
N ILE A 48 13.95 22.45 -27.59
CA ILE A 48 14.34 22.20 -26.19
C ILE A 48 15.26 23.29 -25.63
N TYR A 49 16.04 23.97 -26.48
CA TYR A 49 16.93 25.07 -26.08
C TYR A 49 16.22 26.42 -26.00
N MET A 50 14.97 26.51 -26.44
CA MET A 50 14.15 27.73 -26.43
C MET A 50 13.09 27.73 -25.32
N GLN A 51 13.16 26.78 -24.38
CA GLN A 51 12.18 26.65 -23.31
C GLN A 51 12.35 27.74 -22.23
N SER A 52 11.22 28.22 -21.71
CA SER A 52 11.16 29.24 -20.66
C SER A 52 11.97 28.87 -19.41
N GLY A 53 12.12 27.57 -19.15
CA GLY A 53 12.98 27.02 -18.11
C GLY A 53 14.38 27.66 -18.06
N LEU A 54 14.97 27.92 -19.23
CA LEU A 54 16.33 28.43 -19.39
C LEU A 54 16.44 29.96 -19.33
N ASP A 55 15.31 30.68 -19.35
CA ASP A 55 15.29 32.15 -19.23
C ASP A 55 15.68 32.63 -17.82
N HIS A 56 15.84 31.72 -16.87
CA HIS A 56 16.22 32.04 -15.50
C HIS A 56 17.63 32.68 -15.50
N PRO A 57 17.86 33.81 -14.80
CA PRO A 57 19.16 34.50 -14.82
C PRO A 57 20.35 33.62 -14.41
N LEU A 58 20.11 32.65 -13.52
CA LEU A 58 21.12 31.70 -13.05
C LEU A 58 21.41 30.55 -14.04
N LEU A 59 20.63 30.42 -15.13
CA LEU A 59 20.73 29.31 -16.09
C LEU A 59 21.27 29.72 -17.46
N LYS A 60 21.77 30.95 -17.60
CA LYS A 60 22.30 31.51 -18.87
C LYS A 60 23.36 30.62 -19.56
N TYR A 61 24.12 29.86 -18.79
CA TYR A 61 25.18 28.95 -19.29
C TYR A 61 24.92 27.48 -18.90
N HIS A 62 23.69 27.16 -18.49
CA HIS A 62 23.34 25.82 -18.07
C HIS A 62 23.31 24.87 -19.27
N THR A 63 23.92 23.70 -19.13
CA THR A 63 23.90 22.65 -20.15
C THR A 63 22.78 21.67 -19.84
N ILE A 64 21.90 21.42 -20.81
CA ILE A 64 20.74 20.54 -20.61
C ILE A 64 21.21 19.10 -20.32
N GLN A 65 20.76 18.55 -19.20
CA GLN A 65 20.94 17.15 -18.85
C GLN A 65 19.77 16.34 -19.42
N MET A 66 20.02 15.49 -20.43
CA MET A 66 18.94 14.74 -21.08
C MET A 66 18.41 13.55 -20.28
N LYS A 67 19.23 12.97 -19.37
CA LYS A 67 18.86 11.84 -18.51
C LYS A 67 19.58 11.89 -17.17
N PRO A 68 18.99 11.37 -16.08
CA PRO A 68 19.70 11.15 -14.83
C PRO A 68 20.84 10.14 -15.01
N SER A 69 21.91 10.31 -14.24
CA SER A 69 23.12 9.49 -14.24
C SER A 69 22.86 8.05 -13.82
N VAL A 70 21.84 7.84 -12.98
CA VAL A 70 21.37 6.54 -12.52
C VAL A 70 19.89 6.46 -12.82
N SER A 71 19.50 5.52 -13.67
CA SER A 71 18.08 5.26 -13.91
C SER A 71 17.44 4.70 -12.64
N ARG A 72 16.24 5.17 -12.32
CA ARG A 72 15.44 4.60 -11.23
C ARG A 72 15.05 3.17 -11.58
N THR A 73 15.12 2.26 -10.60
CA THR A 73 14.79 0.84 -10.81
C THR A 73 13.35 0.72 -11.29
N GLU A 74 13.13 0.02 -12.41
CA GLU A 74 11.79 -0.39 -12.83
C GLU A 74 11.22 -1.36 -11.78
N LEU A 75 10.11 -0.98 -11.15
CA LEU A 75 9.45 -1.86 -10.20
C LEU A 75 8.67 -2.94 -10.97
N LYS A 76 8.79 -4.19 -10.50
CA LYS A 76 7.93 -5.28 -10.98
C LYS A 76 6.47 -4.87 -10.73
N SER A 77 5.65 -5.01 -11.77
CA SER A 77 4.31 -4.43 -11.83
C SER A 77 3.46 -4.76 -10.59
N GLN A 78 2.87 -3.74 -9.96
CA GLN A 78 1.65 -3.94 -9.19
C GLN A 78 0.51 -4.17 -10.21
N ILE A 79 0.17 -5.44 -10.46
CA ILE A 79 -0.82 -5.83 -11.47
C ILE A 79 -2.21 -5.35 -11.01
N GLY A 80 -2.89 -4.55 -11.84
CA GLY A 80 -4.29 -4.11 -11.58
C GLY A 80 -4.46 -2.68 -11.10
N ILE A 81 -3.40 -1.87 -11.07
CA ILE A 81 -3.52 -0.43 -10.84
C ILE A 81 -4.10 0.25 -12.08
N ASN A 82 -5.25 0.93 -11.95
CA ASN A 82 -5.71 1.93 -12.92
C ASN A 82 -4.79 3.16 -12.84
N LYS A 83 -3.60 3.04 -13.44
CA LYS A 83 -2.62 4.12 -13.50
C LYS A 83 -3.11 5.21 -14.42
N VAL A 84 -2.73 6.45 -14.13
CA VAL A 84 -2.90 7.56 -15.08
C VAL A 84 -2.26 7.20 -16.42
N GLN A 85 -3.06 7.03 -17.46
CA GLN A 85 -2.59 7.04 -18.84
C GLN A 85 -2.61 8.48 -19.35
N LYS A 86 -1.48 9.17 -19.20
CA LYS A 86 -1.30 10.50 -19.78
C LYS A 86 -1.38 10.43 -21.29
N GLN A 87 -2.10 11.37 -21.90
CA GLN A 87 -2.09 11.51 -23.34
C GLN A 87 -0.70 11.96 -23.79
N LYS A 88 0.03 11.10 -24.49
CA LYS A 88 1.36 11.43 -25.03
C LYS A 88 1.22 12.48 -26.13
N ILE A 89 1.94 13.59 -26.01
CA ILE A 89 2.02 14.64 -27.03
C ILE A 89 3.16 14.29 -27.99
N PRO A 90 2.91 13.95 -29.26
CA PRO A 90 3.96 13.46 -30.15
C PRO A 90 4.76 14.63 -30.75
N CYS A 91 5.56 15.31 -29.94
CA CYS A 91 6.43 16.38 -30.40
C CYS A 91 7.59 15.82 -31.25
N PRO A 92 8.02 16.54 -32.31
CA PRO A 92 9.19 16.17 -33.11
C PRO A 92 10.48 16.04 -32.30
N ASP A 93 11.44 15.28 -32.82
CA ASP A 93 12.78 15.16 -32.23
C ASP A 93 13.42 16.53 -32.01
N GLY A 94 14.06 16.72 -30.85
CA GLY A 94 14.65 17.99 -30.45
C GLY A 94 13.66 19.01 -29.88
N THR A 95 12.37 18.68 -29.81
CA THR A 95 11.34 19.56 -29.23
C THR A 95 10.65 18.96 -28.01
N ILE A 96 10.05 19.80 -27.18
CA ILE A 96 9.31 19.42 -25.98
C ILE A 96 7.90 20.06 -25.96
N PRO A 97 6.89 19.38 -25.38
CA PRO A 97 5.54 19.91 -25.28
C PRO A 97 5.43 20.94 -24.14
N VAL A 98 5.20 22.20 -24.47
CA VAL A 98 4.94 23.26 -23.49
C VAL A 98 3.47 23.67 -23.57
N TRP A 99 2.79 23.72 -22.42
CA TRP A 99 1.39 24.15 -22.39
C TRP A 99 1.28 25.63 -22.75
N ARG A 100 0.50 25.92 -23.80
CA ARG A 100 0.26 27.28 -24.27
C ARG A 100 -0.58 28.05 -23.26
N ASN A 101 -0.01 29.14 -22.75
CA ASN A 101 -0.68 30.05 -21.82
C ASN A 101 -0.54 31.51 -22.27
N THR A 102 -1.22 32.42 -21.57
CA THR A 102 -1.17 33.86 -21.86
C THR A 102 -0.09 34.55 -21.02
N LYS A 103 0.37 35.74 -21.46
CA LYS A 103 1.25 36.58 -20.65
C LYS A 103 0.63 36.94 -19.29
N GLU A 104 -0.68 37.20 -19.28
CA GLU A 104 -1.44 37.45 -18.05
C GLU A 104 -1.39 36.26 -17.09
N PHE A 105 -1.59 35.04 -17.61
CA PHE A 105 -1.45 33.81 -16.83
C PHE A 105 -0.05 33.67 -16.24
N THR A 106 0.99 33.95 -17.03
CA THR A 106 2.40 33.91 -16.55
C THR A 106 2.62 34.88 -15.38
N THR A 107 2.15 36.12 -15.49
CA THR A 107 2.27 37.12 -14.42
C THR A 107 1.51 36.71 -13.17
N ASN A 108 0.26 36.23 -13.31
CA ASN A 108 -0.55 35.75 -12.18
C ASN A 108 0.09 34.53 -11.50
N THR A 109 0.71 33.65 -12.28
CA THR A 109 1.42 32.48 -11.76
C THR A 109 2.60 32.88 -10.87
N GLN A 110 3.32 33.95 -11.23
CA GLN A 110 4.44 34.44 -10.43
C GLN A 110 3.96 34.98 -9.07
N VAL A 111 2.85 35.72 -9.04
CA VAL A 111 2.22 36.20 -7.79
C VAL A 111 1.71 35.03 -6.92
N LEU A 112 1.13 34.00 -7.55
CA LEU A 112 0.69 32.80 -6.85
C LEU A 112 1.87 31.98 -6.29
N ALA A 113 3.01 31.96 -6.97
CA ALA A 113 4.21 31.26 -6.52
C ALA A 113 4.83 31.93 -5.29
N GLU A 114 4.81 33.27 -5.21
CA GLU A 114 5.28 34.02 -4.05
C GLU A 114 4.46 33.70 -2.79
N ASN A 115 3.14 33.50 -2.95
CA ASN A 115 2.20 33.17 -1.88
C ASN A 115 1.95 31.65 -1.71
N HIS A 116 2.75 30.78 -2.33
CA HIS A 116 2.53 29.34 -2.23
C HIS A 116 2.78 28.82 -0.80
N VAL A 117 1.74 28.21 -0.23
CA VAL A 117 1.79 27.58 1.09
C VAL A 117 2.36 26.18 0.95
N HIS A 118 3.32 25.85 1.81
CA HIS A 118 4.07 24.61 1.76
C HIS A 118 4.35 24.12 3.19
N PHE A 119 4.69 22.85 3.33
CA PHE A 119 4.83 22.16 4.62
C PHE A 119 5.96 22.71 5.55
N LEU A 120 6.77 23.66 5.09
CA LEU A 120 7.75 24.39 5.91
C LEU A 120 7.18 25.69 6.53
N SER A 121 6.01 26.16 6.09
CA SER A 121 5.36 27.39 6.56
C SER A 121 3.84 27.20 6.65
N PRO A 122 3.34 26.42 7.63
CA PRO A 122 1.93 26.03 7.73
C PRO A 122 0.98 27.17 8.10
N ASP A 123 1.51 28.30 8.63
CA ASP A 123 0.71 29.40 9.16
C ASP A 123 0.22 30.37 8.07
N SER A 124 -0.56 29.87 7.11
CA SER A 124 -1.22 30.70 6.10
C SER A 124 -2.74 30.72 6.30
N PRO A 125 -3.36 31.89 6.53
CA PRO A 125 -4.81 32.01 6.67
C PRO A 125 -5.55 31.39 5.48
N GLY A 126 -6.53 30.55 5.77
CA GLY A 126 -7.36 29.89 4.75
C GLY A 126 -6.67 28.73 4.02
N THR A 127 -5.54 28.21 4.49
CA THR A 127 -4.94 26.98 3.97
C THR A 127 -4.93 25.90 5.04
N HIS A 128 -5.17 24.65 4.64
CA HIS A 128 -5.11 23.50 5.53
C HIS A 128 -4.27 22.36 4.95
N LEU A 129 -3.50 21.71 5.82
CA LEU A 129 -2.54 20.65 5.51
C LEU A 129 -2.90 19.36 6.25
N ALA A 130 -2.84 18.24 5.52
CA ALA A 130 -2.84 16.91 6.13
C ALA A 130 -1.78 16.03 5.45
N GLY A 131 -0.79 15.57 6.19
CA GLY A 131 0.25 14.71 5.65
C GLY A 131 1.29 14.27 6.66
N VAL A 132 2.35 13.68 6.15
CA VAL A 132 3.51 13.25 6.94
C VAL A 132 4.77 13.93 6.44
N ARG A 133 5.70 14.18 7.35
CA ARG A 133 7.05 14.67 7.00
C ARG A 133 8.11 14.00 7.86
N SER A 134 9.31 13.89 7.33
CA SER A 134 10.50 13.60 8.12
C SER A 134 11.43 14.80 8.09
N GLN A 135 12.03 15.10 9.24
CA GLN A 135 12.96 16.20 9.43
C GLN A 135 14.37 15.69 9.69
N ASN A 136 15.34 16.59 9.80
CA ASN A 136 16.73 16.28 10.11
C ASN A 136 17.43 15.40 9.05
N GLY A 137 17.20 15.71 7.78
CA GLY A 137 17.96 15.14 6.66
C GLY A 137 19.47 15.34 6.80
N PRO A 138 20.26 14.84 5.81
CA PRO A 138 19.97 15.15 4.42
C PRO A 138 19.27 14.02 3.65
N TYR A 139 18.17 14.38 3.01
CA TYR A 139 17.40 13.53 2.09
C TYR A 139 17.77 13.85 0.64
N ARG A 140 17.92 12.82 -0.19
CA ARG A 140 18.27 12.93 -1.60
C ARG A 140 17.08 12.68 -2.53
N GLY A 141 15.92 12.33 -2.00
CA GLY A 141 14.73 12.13 -2.81
C GLY A 141 13.56 11.50 -2.06
N ILE A 142 12.41 11.48 -2.71
CA ILE A 142 11.17 10.85 -2.29
C ILE A 142 10.45 10.24 -3.48
N GLU A 143 9.77 9.14 -3.22
CA GLU A 143 8.93 8.43 -4.18
C GLU A 143 7.68 7.93 -3.46
N ALA A 144 6.52 8.01 -4.11
CA ALA A 144 5.28 7.45 -3.56
C ALA A 144 4.25 7.16 -4.64
N TRP A 145 3.44 6.14 -4.40
CA TRP A 145 2.16 5.92 -5.09
C TRP A 145 1.06 6.70 -4.38
N PHE A 146 0.26 7.46 -5.11
CA PHE A 146 -0.87 8.18 -4.53
C PHE A 146 -2.03 8.32 -5.49
N LYS A 147 -3.24 8.35 -4.91
CA LYS A 147 -4.47 8.49 -5.69
C LYS A 147 -4.72 9.94 -6.07
N MET A 148 -5.20 10.11 -7.29
CA MET A 148 -5.73 11.34 -7.86
C MET A 148 -7.25 11.24 -7.97
N PHE A 149 -7.91 12.34 -7.68
CA PHE A 149 -9.37 12.43 -7.61
C PHE A 149 -9.90 13.61 -8.42
N LYS A 150 -11.20 13.56 -8.69
CA LYS A 150 -11.97 14.64 -9.29
C LYS A 150 -12.95 15.17 -8.24
N LEU A 151 -12.83 16.44 -7.91
CA LEU A 151 -13.64 17.13 -6.90
C LEU A 151 -14.36 18.31 -7.55
N ASP A 152 -15.55 18.63 -7.06
CA ASP A 152 -16.32 19.80 -7.48
C ASP A 152 -16.13 20.93 -6.46
N ILE A 153 -15.09 21.74 -6.68
CA ILE A 153 -14.71 22.83 -5.78
C ILE A 153 -15.03 24.19 -6.38
N ALA A 154 -15.26 25.19 -5.54
CA ALA A 154 -15.57 26.55 -5.97
C ALA A 154 -14.41 27.18 -6.75
N LYS A 155 -14.73 28.21 -7.56
CA LYS A 155 -13.77 28.84 -8.46
C LYS A 155 -12.52 29.36 -7.74
N ASP A 156 -12.68 29.90 -6.54
CA ASP A 156 -11.63 30.51 -5.70
C ASP A 156 -11.02 29.55 -4.67
N GLN A 157 -11.31 28.25 -4.79
CA GLN A 157 -10.74 27.20 -3.94
C GLN A 157 -9.67 26.40 -4.68
N ALA A 158 -8.84 25.68 -3.92
CA ALA A 158 -7.90 24.71 -4.47
C ALA A 158 -7.78 23.45 -3.61
N SER A 159 -7.51 22.30 -4.23
CA SER A 159 -7.24 21.02 -3.55
C SER A 159 -6.16 20.27 -4.31
N TYR A 160 -5.13 19.78 -3.62
CA TYR A 160 -4.01 19.09 -4.25
C TYR A 160 -3.37 18.04 -3.36
N GLY A 161 -2.83 17.00 -3.99
CA GLY A 161 -2.04 15.94 -3.36
C GLY A 161 -0.64 15.92 -3.93
N GLN A 162 0.37 15.87 -3.07
CA GLN A 162 1.77 16.04 -3.48
C GLN A 162 2.76 15.20 -2.66
N ILE A 163 3.85 14.83 -3.31
CA ILE A 163 5.13 14.53 -2.66
C ILE A 163 6.00 15.79 -2.70
N TYR A 164 6.85 15.96 -1.68
CA TYR A 164 7.66 17.16 -1.57
C TYR A 164 8.98 16.92 -0.84
N ILE A 165 9.91 17.83 -1.12
CA ILE A 165 11.24 17.87 -0.52
C ILE A 165 11.65 19.33 -0.34
N GLY A 166 12.36 19.65 0.73
CA GLY A 166 12.75 21.03 0.99
C GLY A 166 13.74 21.22 2.13
N SER A 167 14.28 22.43 2.18
CA SER A 167 15.17 22.90 3.22
C SER A 167 14.78 24.30 3.65
N GLY A 168 14.54 24.48 4.95
CA GLY A 168 14.40 25.80 5.58
C GLY A 168 15.64 26.17 6.39
N SER A 169 16.07 27.43 6.31
CA SER A 169 17.12 28.02 7.14
C SER A 169 16.82 29.51 7.38
N ASN A 170 16.63 29.92 8.64
CA ASN A 170 16.20 31.27 9.00
C ASN A 170 14.91 31.67 8.25
N THR A 171 14.96 32.73 7.44
CA THR A 171 13.85 33.23 6.61
C THR A 171 13.86 32.68 5.19
N GLU A 172 14.86 31.86 4.82
CA GLU A 172 14.99 31.31 3.48
C GLU A 172 14.44 29.88 3.42
N VAL A 173 13.77 29.59 2.32
CA VAL A 173 13.22 28.26 2.03
C VAL A 173 13.56 27.87 0.60
N ASN A 174 14.04 26.65 0.43
CA ASN A 174 14.02 25.96 -0.86
C ASN A 174 13.05 24.79 -0.76
N PHE A 175 12.21 24.62 -1.77
CA PHE A 175 11.14 23.63 -1.75
C PHE A 175 10.86 23.16 -3.17
N ILE A 176 10.59 21.88 -3.33
CA ILE A 176 10.15 21.26 -4.57
C ILE A 176 8.97 20.36 -4.24
N SER A 177 7.91 20.45 -5.03
CA SER A 177 6.80 19.51 -4.95
C SER A 177 6.22 19.16 -6.31
N ALA A 178 5.61 17.98 -6.39
CA ALA A 178 4.94 17.51 -7.59
C ALA A 178 3.78 16.58 -7.23
N GLY A 179 2.73 16.62 -8.05
CA GLY A 179 1.56 15.79 -7.85
C GLY A 179 0.39 16.19 -8.74
N TRP A 180 -0.80 16.25 -8.16
CA TRP A 180 -2.03 16.67 -8.84
C TRP A 180 -2.71 17.81 -8.09
N MET A 181 -3.41 18.67 -8.83
CA MET A 181 -4.07 19.88 -8.33
C MET A 181 -5.38 20.14 -9.07
N ILE A 182 -6.39 20.57 -8.32
CA ILE A 182 -7.63 21.16 -8.81
C ILE A 182 -7.63 22.61 -8.32
N ASN A 183 -7.61 23.55 -9.26
CA ASN A 183 -7.63 24.99 -8.96
C ASN A 183 -8.26 25.74 -10.14
N PRO A 184 -9.59 25.99 -10.11
CA PRO A 184 -10.28 26.59 -11.24
C PRO A 184 -9.88 28.03 -11.53
N SER A 185 -9.46 28.80 -10.52
CA SER A 185 -8.92 30.15 -10.73
C SER A 185 -7.57 30.14 -11.42
N PHE A 186 -6.75 29.12 -11.18
CA PHE A 186 -5.46 28.96 -11.83
C PHE A 186 -5.62 28.40 -13.25
N PHE A 187 -6.18 27.19 -13.41
CA PHE A 187 -6.23 26.52 -14.71
C PHE A 187 -7.36 27.01 -15.64
N GLY A 188 -8.33 27.75 -15.10
CA GLY A 188 -9.50 28.22 -15.84
C GLY A 188 -10.61 27.17 -16.00
N ASP A 189 -10.47 26.00 -15.38
CA ASP A 189 -11.46 24.92 -15.36
C ASP A 189 -11.39 24.07 -14.07
N GLY A 190 -12.43 23.27 -13.83
CA GLY A 190 -12.51 22.36 -12.68
C GLY A 190 -11.90 20.98 -12.90
N ARG A 191 -10.99 20.80 -13.87
CA ARG A 191 -10.35 19.50 -14.10
C ARG A 191 -9.21 19.27 -13.11
N THR A 192 -8.81 18.01 -13.00
CA THR A 192 -7.63 17.63 -12.22
C THR A 192 -6.39 17.71 -13.10
N TRP A 193 -5.42 18.52 -12.71
CA TRP A 193 -4.19 18.75 -13.46
C TRP A 193 -3.00 18.15 -12.71
N THR A 194 -2.08 17.53 -13.43
CA THR A 194 -0.74 17.30 -12.89
C THR A 194 0.01 18.62 -12.77
N TYR A 195 0.89 18.73 -11.78
CA TYR A 195 1.68 19.94 -11.59
C TYR A 195 3.04 19.65 -10.94
N GLY A 196 3.94 20.61 -11.08
CA GLY A 196 5.13 20.75 -10.25
C GLY A 196 5.30 22.20 -9.79
N PHE A 197 5.91 22.37 -8.63
CA PHE A 197 6.20 23.65 -8.03
C PHE A 197 7.62 23.65 -7.47
N TRP A 198 8.30 24.80 -7.54
CA TRP A 198 9.55 25.00 -6.83
C TRP A 198 9.65 26.40 -6.23
N LYS A 199 10.42 26.50 -5.15
CA LYS A 199 10.90 27.73 -4.53
C LYS A 199 12.39 27.59 -4.27
N GLY A 200 13.19 28.58 -4.64
CA GLY A 200 14.64 28.54 -4.54
C GLY A 200 15.22 29.84 -3.99
N LYS A 201 16.39 30.22 -4.48
CA LYS A 201 17.14 31.42 -4.03
C LYS A 201 16.29 32.68 -4.08
N ASP A 202 16.54 33.59 -3.13
CA ASP A 202 15.89 34.90 -3.02
C ASP A 202 14.35 34.84 -2.94
N GLY A 203 13.81 33.68 -2.52
CA GLY A 203 12.37 33.44 -2.43
C GLY A 203 11.66 33.30 -3.79
N LYS A 204 12.40 33.24 -4.89
CA LYS A 204 11.84 33.03 -6.23
C LYS A 204 11.28 31.62 -6.37
N GLY A 205 10.17 31.50 -7.09
CA GLY A 205 9.52 30.22 -7.33
C GLY A 205 8.64 30.26 -8.55
N CYS A 206 8.18 29.09 -8.98
CA CYS A 206 7.37 28.95 -10.16
C CYS A 206 6.55 27.65 -10.15
N TYR A 207 5.39 27.69 -10.81
CA TYR A 207 4.64 26.50 -11.18
C TYR A 207 4.94 26.05 -12.61
N ASN A 208 5.13 24.76 -12.78
CA ASN A 208 5.23 24.09 -14.08
C ASN A 208 6.30 24.76 -14.98
N THR A 209 5.97 24.96 -16.27
CA THR A 209 6.77 25.72 -17.24
C THR A 209 6.22 27.13 -17.48
N ALA A 210 5.33 27.62 -16.60
CA ALA A 210 4.69 28.93 -16.76
C ALA A 210 5.68 30.10 -16.62
N CYS A 211 6.76 29.87 -15.88
CA CYS A 211 7.88 30.76 -15.65
C CYS A 211 9.18 29.95 -15.66
N SER A 212 10.32 30.62 -15.58
CA SER A 212 11.64 29.99 -15.69
C SER A 212 12.01 29.10 -14.50
N GLY A 213 12.92 28.13 -14.70
CA GLY A 213 13.54 27.33 -13.62
C GLY A 213 13.31 25.82 -13.69
N PHE A 214 12.27 25.33 -14.38
CA PHE A 214 12.12 23.89 -14.67
C PHE A 214 12.56 23.59 -16.10
N VAL A 215 13.47 22.63 -16.27
CA VAL A 215 13.93 22.16 -17.58
C VAL A 215 13.19 20.88 -17.93
N GLN A 216 12.23 20.97 -18.86
CA GLN A 216 11.54 19.80 -19.38
C GLN A 216 12.40 19.13 -20.46
N VAL A 217 12.47 17.80 -20.42
CA VAL A 217 13.25 16.99 -21.38
C VAL A 217 12.43 15.91 -22.05
N SER A 218 11.33 15.48 -21.42
CA SER A 218 10.42 14.53 -22.03
C SER A 218 9.77 15.13 -23.27
N GLN A 219 9.92 14.45 -24.40
CA GLN A 219 9.34 14.84 -25.68
C GLN A 219 7.84 14.56 -25.75
N THR A 220 7.28 13.77 -24.81
CA THR A 220 5.90 13.27 -24.92
C THR A 220 5.03 13.51 -23.72
N VAL A 221 5.62 13.64 -22.54
CA VAL A 221 4.89 13.77 -21.27
C VAL A 221 5.26 15.11 -20.64
N PRO A 222 4.38 16.12 -20.68
CA PRO A 222 4.62 17.39 -20.02
C PRO A 222 4.49 17.29 -18.50
N ILE A 223 5.12 18.22 -17.77
CA ILE A 223 4.99 18.31 -16.30
C ILE A 223 3.55 18.64 -15.86
N VAL A 224 2.86 19.45 -16.67
CA VAL A 224 1.48 19.90 -16.45
C VAL A 224 0.60 19.32 -17.54
N GLN A 225 -0.49 18.67 -17.14
CA GLN A 225 -1.48 18.10 -18.05
C GLN A 225 -2.82 17.87 -17.34
N PRO A 226 -3.97 18.21 -17.97
CA PRO A 226 -5.26 17.83 -17.44
C PRO A 226 -5.46 16.32 -17.60
N ILE A 227 -5.98 15.67 -16.58
CA ILE A 227 -6.32 14.25 -16.60
C ILE A 227 -7.83 14.11 -16.46
N ASP A 228 -8.45 13.57 -17.51
CA ASP A 228 -9.89 13.35 -17.56
C ASP A 228 -10.23 11.89 -17.23
N PHE A 229 -11.08 11.69 -16.22
CA PHE A 229 -11.59 10.39 -15.81
C PHE A 229 -13.00 10.52 -15.17
N PRO A 230 -13.80 9.42 -15.11
CA PRO A 230 -15.15 9.48 -14.57
C PRO A 230 -15.20 9.93 -13.11
N ALA A 231 -16.23 10.69 -12.73
CA ALA A 231 -16.47 11.07 -11.35
C ALA A 231 -16.66 9.82 -10.45
N GLY A 232 -16.18 9.89 -9.21
CA GLY A 232 -16.19 8.75 -8.27
C GLY A 232 -15.16 7.66 -8.57
N LYS A 233 -14.36 7.78 -9.64
CA LYS A 233 -13.17 6.94 -9.87
C LYS A 233 -11.93 7.65 -9.37
N SER A 234 -10.88 6.87 -9.12
CA SER A 234 -9.54 7.38 -8.81
C SER A 234 -8.53 6.76 -9.76
N LEU A 235 -7.48 7.52 -10.05
CA LEU A 235 -6.32 7.04 -10.79
C LEU A 235 -5.08 7.11 -9.92
N TRP A 236 -4.16 6.19 -10.12
CA TRP A 236 -2.91 6.16 -9.38
C TRP A 236 -1.81 6.93 -10.12
N LEU A 237 -1.12 7.78 -9.38
CA LEU A 237 0.07 8.50 -9.80
C LEU A 237 1.28 7.93 -9.06
N HIS A 238 2.39 7.75 -9.76
CA HIS A 238 3.64 7.24 -9.18
C HIS A 238 4.80 8.14 -9.59
N TYR A 239 5.19 9.03 -8.69
CA TYR A 239 6.23 10.02 -8.93
C TYR A 239 7.42 9.82 -8.02
N SER A 240 8.59 10.18 -8.53
CA SER A 240 9.82 10.36 -7.76
C SER A 240 10.38 11.75 -7.99
N ILE A 241 10.72 12.44 -6.89
CA ILE A 241 11.60 13.61 -6.89
C ILE A 241 12.94 13.16 -6.33
N HIS A 242 14.03 13.25 -7.10
CA HIS A 242 15.34 12.77 -6.64
C HIS A 242 16.50 13.61 -7.17
N GLN A 243 17.55 13.71 -6.38
CA GLN A 243 18.77 14.41 -6.77
C GLN A 243 19.67 13.48 -7.60
N ASP A 244 20.17 13.99 -8.71
CA ASP A 244 21.21 13.32 -9.49
C ASP A 244 22.54 13.36 -8.75
N LYS A 245 23.17 12.20 -8.56
CA LYS A 245 24.42 12.06 -7.81
C LYS A 245 25.61 12.80 -8.42
N ASN A 246 25.66 12.92 -9.75
CA ASN A 246 26.82 13.48 -10.44
C ASN A 246 26.63 14.96 -10.77
N THR A 247 25.42 15.36 -11.17
CA THR A 247 25.13 16.74 -11.56
C THR A 247 24.61 17.57 -10.41
N GLY A 248 23.90 16.95 -9.45
CA GLY A 248 23.21 17.62 -8.35
C GLY A 248 21.82 18.15 -8.71
N ASN A 249 21.38 18.00 -9.96
CA ASN A 249 20.08 18.44 -10.45
C ASN A 249 18.95 17.60 -9.82
N TRP A 250 17.79 18.21 -9.58
CA TRP A 250 16.64 17.54 -8.98
C TRP A 250 15.65 17.10 -10.05
N TRP A 251 15.54 15.79 -10.27
CA TRP A 251 14.72 15.19 -11.30
C TRP A 251 13.30 14.90 -10.82
N LEU A 252 12.33 15.09 -11.71
CA LEU A 252 10.98 14.55 -11.60
C LEU A 252 10.82 13.41 -12.61
N THR A 253 10.61 12.20 -12.09
CA THR A 253 10.40 11.00 -12.91
C THR A 253 9.06 10.39 -12.58
N GLU A 254 8.29 10.09 -13.64
CA GLU A 254 7.10 9.25 -13.54
C GLU A 254 7.49 7.79 -13.71
N LEU A 255 7.23 6.99 -12.68
CA LEU A 255 7.73 5.62 -12.61
C LEU A 255 6.72 4.63 -13.18
N GLY A 256 7.17 3.81 -14.12
CA GLY A 256 6.34 2.81 -14.80
C GLY A 256 6.12 1.55 -13.98
N SER A 257 4.99 0.88 -14.23
CA SER A 257 4.66 -0.44 -13.66
C SER A 257 4.52 -1.40 -14.84
N GLY A 258 5.61 -2.08 -15.21
CA GLY A 258 5.69 -2.86 -16.46
C GLY A 258 5.85 -2.03 -17.75
N GLU A 259 6.07 -0.72 -17.62
CA GLU A 259 6.40 0.22 -18.70
C GLU A 259 7.69 0.97 -18.31
N PRO A 260 8.45 1.54 -19.27
CA PRO A 260 9.64 2.32 -18.97
C PRO A 260 9.33 3.55 -18.13
N ASN A 261 10.25 3.90 -17.24
CA ASN A 261 10.22 5.17 -16.51
C ASN A 261 10.28 6.35 -17.49
N VAL A 262 9.57 7.44 -17.15
CA VAL A 262 9.56 8.67 -17.94
C VAL A 262 10.18 9.80 -17.11
N ASP A 263 11.40 10.17 -17.48
CA ASP A 263 12.07 11.35 -16.92
C ASP A 263 11.44 12.60 -17.54
N ILE A 264 10.55 13.26 -16.79
CA ILE A 264 9.78 14.41 -17.28
C ILE A 264 10.71 15.61 -17.51
N GLY A 265 11.56 15.88 -16.53
CA GLY A 265 12.43 17.04 -16.48
C GLY A 265 13.08 17.19 -15.11
N TYR A 266 13.78 18.30 -14.91
CA TYR A 266 14.50 18.56 -13.68
C TYR A 266 14.55 20.04 -13.33
N TRP A 267 14.76 20.32 -12.05
CA TRP A 267 15.13 21.63 -11.54
C TRP A 267 16.66 21.68 -11.39
N PRO A 268 17.35 22.58 -12.12
CA PRO A 268 18.80 22.71 -12.02
C PRO A 268 19.26 23.10 -10.62
N LYS A 269 20.37 22.56 -10.14
CA LYS A 269 20.88 22.87 -8.79
C LYS A 269 21.15 24.36 -8.57
N GLU A 270 21.49 25.08 -9.63
CA GLU A 270 21.93 26.48 -9.60
C GLU A 270 20.86 27.42 -9.01
N ILE A 271 19.57 27.04 -9.08
CA ILE A 271 18.45 27.82 -8.55
C ILE A 271 18.21 27.61 -7.04
N PHE A 272 18.94 26.69 -6.40
CA PHE A 272 18.82 26.36 -4.98
C PHE A 272 20.11 26.66 -4.22
N ASN A 273 20.00 27.16 -2.98
CA ASN A 273 21.10 27.41 -2.05
C ASN A 273 21.04 26.53 -0.80
N LEU A 274 19.91 25.87 -0.53
CA LEU A 274 19.68 25.05 0.66
C LEU A 274 19.53 23.56 0.34
N LEU A 275 19.61 23.17 -0.94
CA LEU A 275 19.47 21.78 -1.40
C LEU A 275 20.78 21.15 -1.90
N ASP A 276 21.90 21.89 -1.90
CA ASP A 276 23.19 21.42 -2.44
C ASP A 276 23.66 20.12 -1.76
N ASN A 277 23.51 20.06 -0.43
CA ASN A 277 23.87 18.90 0.38
C ASN A 277 22.69 17.96 0.67
N GLY A 278 21.62 18.07 -0.11
CA GLY A 278 20.37 17.37 0.14
C GLY A 278 19.42 18.21 0.98
N ALA A 279 18.18 17.73 1.08
CA ALA A 279 17.10 18.44 1.75
C ALA A 279 17.04 18.09 3.24
N ASN A 280 16.71 19.05 4.10
CA ASN A 280 16.53 18.77 5.52
C ASN A 280 15.14 18.22 5.88
N MET A 281 14.19 18.29 4.94
CA MET A 281 12.82 17.83 5.09
C MET A 281 12.33 17.12 3.83
N VAL A 282 11.51 16.10 4.04
CA VAL A 282 10.87 15.33 2.97
C VAL A 282 9.51 14.82 3.43
N GLY A 283 8.52 14.69 2.54
CA GLY A 283 7.20 14.21 2.95
C GLY A 283 6.17 14.11 1.84
N ALA A 284 4.96 13.73 2.24
CA ALA A 284 3.82 13.56 1.35
C ALA A 284 2.52 13.98 2.06
N GLY A 285 1.58 14.55 1.32
CA GLY A 285 0.32 14.98 1.90
C GLY A 285 -0.62 15.72 0.95
N GLY A 286 -1.80 16.03 1.47
CA GLY A 286 -2.80 16.87 0.84
C GLY A 286 -2.78 18.29 1.38
N VAL A 287 -3.16 19.24 0.52
CA VAL A 287 -3.33 20.65 0.85
C VAL A 287 -4.60 21.17 0.22
N VAL A 288 -5.30 22.04 0.95
CA VAL A 288 -6.48 22.73 0.47
C VAL A 288 -6.41 24.22 0.75
N GLN A 289 -6.97 25.01 -0.16
CA GLN A 289 -7.11 26.45 -0.02
C GLN A 289 -8.60 26.82 0.01
N ALA A 290 -9.01 27.48 1.09
CA ALA A 290 -10.35 27.98 1.33
C ALA A 290 -10.63 29.27 0.56
N SER A 291 -11.91 29.52 0.31
CA SER A 291 -12.42 30.74 -0.30
C SER A 291 -12.37 31.94 0.66
N SER A 292 -12.46 33.16 0.12
CA SER A 292 -12.37 34.41 0.91
C SER A 292 -13.48 34.69 1.95
N PRO A 293 -14.57 33.88 2.11
CA PRO A 293 -15.42 33.88 3.31
C PRO A 293 -15.17 32.70 4.28
N GLY A 294 -14.14 31.88 4.07
CA GLY A 294 -13.70 30.82 5.00
C GLY A 294 -14.26 29.42 4.73
N SER A 295 -14.94 29.19 3.59
CA SER A 295 -15.36 27.84 3.20
C SER A 295 -14.19 27.07 2.59
N SER A 296 -13.85 25.92 3.16
CA SER A 296 -12.73 25.09 2.70
C SER A 296 -13.21 23.91 1.85
N PRO A 297 -12.53 23.56 0.74
CA PRO A 297 -12.96 22.48 -0.13
C PRO A 297 -12.64 21.10 0.46
N GLU A 298 -13.10 20.05 -0.23
CA GLU A 298 -12.71 18.68 0.07
C GLU A 298 -11.21 18.45 -0.17
N MET A 299 -10.60 17.63 0.71
CA MET A 299 -9.23 17.13 0.54
C MET A 299 -9.27 15.66 0.10
N GLY A 300 -8.37 15.25 -0.80
CA GLY A 300 -8.32 13.88 -1.29
C GLY A 300 -9.58 13.55 -2.10
N ASN A 301 -10.47 12.74 -1.55
CA ASN A 301 -11.77 12.40 -2.14
C ASN A 301 -12.98 12.89 -1.33
N GLY A 302 -12.75 13.72 -0.32
CA GLY A 302 -13.80 14.23 0.57
C GLY A 302 -14.25 13.28 1.67
N GLN A 303 -13.68 12.08 1.78
CA GLN A 303 -13.95 11.14 2.87
C GLN A 303 -12.86 11.23 3.94
N PHE A 304 -13.27 11.16 5.22
CA PHE A 304 -12.33 11.01 6.32
C PHE A 304 -11.59 9.66 6.22
N PRO A 305 -10.31 9.59 6.62
CA PRO A 305 -9.58 8.34 6.59
C PRO A 305 -10.17 7.35 7.57
N ASN A 306 -10.33 6.11 7.10
CA ASN A 306 -10.76 4.98 7.89
C ASN A 306 -9.63 3.96 7.94
N VAL A 307 -9.13 3.64 9.15
CA VAL A 307 -8.07 2.64 9.38
C VAL A 307 -8.48 1.28 8.81
N ASP A 308 -9.78 0.96 8.90
CA ASP A 308 -10.33 -0.33 8.49
C ASP A 308 -10.48 -0.40 6.95
N HIS A 309 -10.74 0.74 6.29
CA HIS A 309 -10.97 0.85 4.85
C HIS A 309 -10.02 1.91 4.24
N PRO A 310 -8.70 1.72 4.28
CA PRO A 310 -7.74 2.77 3.93
C PRO A 310 -7.80 3.16 2.44
N ARG A 311 -8.40 2.32 1.59
CA ARG A 311 -8.58 2.58 0.16
C ARG A 311 -9.79 3.47 -0.14
N ASP A 312 -10.69 3.68 0.81
CA ASP A 312 -11.90 4.48 0.62
C ASP A 312 -11.65 5.98 0.75
N SER A 313 -10.52 6.40 1.32
CA SER A 313 -10.10 7.79 1.39
C SER A 313 -8.96 8.13 0.41
N GLY A 314 -8.51 9.39 0.43
CA GLY A 314 -7.20 9.75 -0.12
C GLY A 314 -6.09 8.90 0.51
N ILE A 315 -5.16 8.39 -0.29
CA ILE A 315 -4.09 7.49 0.16
C ILE A 315 -2.77 7.77 -0.55
N PHE A 316 -1.69 7.69 0.24
CA PHE A 316 -0.30 7.55 -0.20
C PHE A 316 0.20 6.17 0.26
N THR A 317 0.78 5.38 -0.63
CA THR A 317 1.37 4.06 -0.33
C THR A 317 2.77 3.96 -0.90
N ASN A 318 3.55 3.01 -0.38
CA ASN A 318 4.95 2.78 -0.78
C ASN A 318 5.75 4.10 -0.75
N VAL A 319 5.54 4.90 0.31
CA VAL A 319 6.28 6.15 0.50
C VAL A 319 7.71 5.80 0.89
N GLU A 320 8.63 6.06 -0.02
CA GLU A 320 10.04 5.76 0.14
C GLU A 320 10.87 7.02 0.01
N VAL A 321 11.90 7.12 0.85
CA VAL A 321 12.79 8.27 0.97
C VAL A 321 14.21 7.81 0.70
N MET A 322 14.92 8.59 -0.12
CA MET A 322 16.33 8.34 -0.42
C MET A 322 17.20 9.07 0.60
N ASP A 323 18.09 8.33 1.26
CA ASP A 323 19.01 8.85 2.26
C ASP A 323 20.22 9.60 1.64
N SER A 324 21.07 10.13 2.51
CA SER A 324 22.30 10.85 2.13
C SER A 324 23.28 10.04 1.28
N ASN A 325 23.23 8.71 1.34
CA ASN A 325 24.08 7.78 0.60
C ASN A 325 23.43 7.31 -0.71
N TYR A 326 22.29 7.90 -1.10
CA TYR A 326 21.51 7.52 -2.27
C TYR A 326 20.87 6.12 -2.14
N VAL A 327 20.62 5.65 -0.92
CA VAL A 327 19.92 4.39 -0.65
C VAL A 327 18.45 4.68 -0.34
N GLN A 328 17.55 3.89 -0.94
CA GLN A 328 16.11 4.03 -0.78
C GLN A 328 15.64 3.27 0.48
N HIS A 329 14.87 3.94 1.34
CA HIS A 329 14.26 3.34 2.54
C HIS A 329 12.77 3.67 2.59
N LYS A 330 11.96 2.85 3.27
CA LYS A 330 10.58 3.24 3.60
C LYS A 330 10.59 4.48 4.50
N MET A 331 9.61 5.36 4.37
CA MET A 331 9.59 6.61 5.14
C MET A 331 9.64 6.41 6.66
N ASN A 332 9.02 5.34 7.17
CA ASN A 332 9.02 5.02 8.60
C ASN A 332 10.39 4.53 9.13
N TYR A 333 11.39 4.35 8.27
CA TYR A 333 12.79 4.20 8.68
C TYR A 333 13.31 5.49 9.36
N PHE A 334 12.77 6.64 8.97
CA PHE A 334 13.10 7.94 9.53
C PHE A 334 12.03 8.39 10.54
N PRO A 335 12.39 9.21 11.54
CA PRO A 335 11.43 9.86 12.41
C PRO A 335 10.37 10.60 11.59
N THR A 336 9.12 10.14 11.67
CA THR A 336 8.01 10.66 10.86
C THR A 336 7.05 11.44 11.75
N GLU A 337 6.82 12.69 11.39
CA GLU A 337 5.88 13.60 12.03
C GLU A 337 4.57 13.67 11.25
N VAL A 338 3.47 13.71 12.00
CA VAL A 338 2.14 14.03 11.49
C VAL A 338 1.98 15.54 11.39
N VAL A 339 1.52 16.02 10.24
CA VAL A 339 1.11 17.42 10.03
C VAL A 339 -0.39 17.43 9.75
N LEU A 340 -1.18 17.92 10.71
CA LEU A 340 -2.63 18.09 10.60
C LEU A 340 -3.04 19.34 11.35
N ASP A 341 -3.30 20.43 10.64
CA ASP A 341 -3.57 21.74 11.25
C ASP A 341 -5.05 21.95 11.65
N SER A 342 -5.98 21.30 10.94
CA SER A 342 -7.42 21.41 11.18
C SER A 342 -8.07 20.02 11.36
N PRO A 343 -7.83 19.34 12.49
CA PRO A 343 -8.32 17.99 12.75
C PRO A 343 -9.84 17.87 12.88
N LYS A 344 -10.56 19.00 12.99
CA LYS A 344 -12.03 19.03 13.00
C LYS A 344 -12.62 18.90 11.59
N CYS A 345 -11.88 19.31 10.57
CA CYS A 345 -12.34 19.35 9.18
C CYS A 345 -11.67 18.29 8.32
N TYR A 346 -10.43 17.92 8.65
CA TYR A 346 -9.63 16.93 7.93
C TYR A 346 -9.11 15.86 8.88
N GLY A 347 -8.91 14.66 8.35
CA GLY A 347 -8.32 13.55 9.10
C GLY A 347 -7.07 13.04 8.41
N LEU A 348 -6.19 12.43 9.21
CA LEU A 348 -5.05 11.68 8.72
C LEU A 348 -4.88 10.42 9.56
N THR A 349 -4.69 9.29 8.89
CA THR A 349 -4.32 8.02 9.51
C THR A 349 -3.03 7.52 8.87
N ILE A 350 -2.11 7.00 9.68
CA ILE A 350 -0.91 6.30 9.19
C ILE A 350 -1.15 4.81 9.41
N GLY A 351 -1.14 4.03 8.32
CA GLY A 351 -1.20 2.57 8.44
C GLY A 351 0.07 2.06 9.12
N GLU A 352 -0.07 1.30 10.21
CA GLU A 352 1.08 0.73 10.92
C GLU A 352 1.80 -0.29 10.03
N ASN A 353 3.11 -0.10 9.88
CA ASN A 353 3.96 -1.10 9.25
C ASN A 353 4.12 -2.29 10.21
N VAL A 354 3.65 -3.45 9.77
CA VAL A 354 3.87 -4.71 10.48
C VAL A 354 5.36 -4.93 10.62
N THR A 355 5.83 -4.91 11.86
CA THR A 355 7.25 -5.05 12.18
C THR A 355 7.50 -6.45 12.73
N TYR A 356 8.56 -7.09 12.26
CA TYR A 356 9.02 -8.38 12.78
C TYR A 356 10.36 -8.22 13.44
N ASP A 357 10.49 -8.82 14.61
CA ASP A 357 11.74 -8.93 15.34
C ASP A 357 12.37 -10.28 15.07
N CYS A 358 13.64 -10.29 14.65
CA CYS A 358 14.43 -11.50 14.61
C CYS A 358 14.91 -11.80 16.04
N ILE A 359 14.29 -12.78 16.67
CA ILE A 359 14.65 -13.20 18.02
C ILE A 359 15.36 -14.55 17.98
N ASP A 360 16.25 -14.79 18.94
CA ASP A 360 16.84 -16.11 19.14
C ASP A 360 15.72 -17.16 19.30
N ILE A 361 15.87 -18.29 18.60
CA ILE A 361 14.85 -19.35 18.56
C ILE A 361 14.53 -19.90 19.96
N TYR A 362 15.46 -19.82 20.92
CA TYR A 362 15.24 -20.26 22.30
C TYR A 362 14.58 -19.19 23.19
N MET A 363 14.44 -17.95 22.69
CA MET A 363 13.82 -16.82 23.41
C MET A 363 12.36 -16.56 22.98
N GLN A 364 11.77 -17.45 22.19
CA GLN A 364 10.42 -17.27 21.68
C GLN A 364 9.34 -17.53 22.74
N SER A 365 8.27 -16.74 22.68
CA SER A 365 7.11 -16.84 23.59
C SER A 365 6.49 -18.23 23.63
N GLY A 366 6.62 -18.99 22.53
CA GLY A 366 6.23 -20.40 22.43
C GLY A 366 6.67 -21.24 23.63
N LEU A 367 7.91 -21.04 24.09
CA LEU A 367 8.54 -21.82 25.16
C LEU A 367 8.21 -21.34 26.58
N ASP A 368 7.58 -20.17 26.73
CA ASP A 368 7.15 -19.65 28.03
C ASP A 368 5.96 -20.44 28.61
N HIS A 369 5.37 -21.34 27.82
CA HIS A 369 4.24 -22.16 28.27
C HIS A 369 4.70 -23.08 29.42
N PRO A 370 3.95 -23.19 30.55
CA PRO A 370 4.36 -24.00 31.69
C PRO A 370 4.68 -25.46 31.38
N LEU A 371 3.96 -26.04 30.39
CA LEU A 371 4.18 -27.42 29.93
C LEU A 371 5.44 -27.58 29.04
N LEU A 372 6.06 -26.49 28.59
CA LEU A 372 7.16 -26.49 27.63
C LEU A 372 8.51 -26.06 28.22
N LYS A 373 8.60 -25.89 29.55
CA LYS A 373 9.81 -25.42 30.25
C LYS A 373 11.08 -26.24 29.94
N TYR A 374 10.93 -27.52 29.63
CA TYR A 374 12.03 -28.44 29.30
C TYR A 374 11.90 -29.02 27.88
N HIS A 375 11.09 -28.39 27.03
CA HIS A 375 10.85 -28.84 25.68
C HIS A 375 12.10 -28.67 24.81
N THR A 376 12.45 -29.70 24.04
CA THR A 376 13.57 -29.63 23.09
C THR A 376 13.05 -29.26 21.71
N ILE A 377 13.58 -28.19 21.12
CA ILE A 377 13.12 -27.70 19.82
C ILE A 377 13.41 -28.73 18.73
N GLN A 378 12.37 -29.21 18.07
CA GLN A 378 12.47 -30.00 16.85
C GLN A 378 12.60 -29.08 15.63
N MET A 379 13.73 -29.13 14.92
CA MET A 379 13.97 -28.23 13.76
C MET A 379 13.26 -28.67 12.47
N LYS A 380 12.96 -29.96 12.32
CA LYS A 380 12.27 -30.53 11.14
C LYS A 380 11.40 -31.72 11.53
N PRO A 381 10.27 -31.96 10.85
CA PRO A 381 9.50 -33.19 11.00
C PRO A 381 10.34 -34.42 10.62
N SER A 382 10.04 -35.57 11.20
CA SER A 382 10.83 -36.79 10.97
C SER A 382 10.68 -37.33 9.55
N VAL A 383 9.57 -37.02 8.89
CA VAL A 383 9.28 -37.40 7.51
C VAL A 383 8.90 -36.13 6.76
N SER A 384 9.67 -35.79 5.71
CA SER A 384 9.30 -34.71 4.81
C SER A 384 8.01 -35.05 4.07
N ARG A 385 7.07 -34.12 4.05
CA ARG A 385 5.85 -34.21 3.23
C ARG A 385 6.24 -34.24 1.75
N THR A 386 5.60 -35.09 0.96
CA THR A 386 5.82 -35.15 -0.49
C THR A 386 4.79 -34.24 -1.16
N GLU A 387 5.23 -33.30 -2.02
CA GLU A 387 4.28 -32.48 -2.79
C GLU A 387 3.52 -33.39 -3.78
N LEU A 388 2.19 -33.34 -3.76
CA LEU A 388 1.40 -33.86 -4.88
C LEU A 388 1.66 -33.03 -6.14
N LYS A 389 1.46 -33.65 -7.32
CA LYS A 389 1.72 -33.04 -8.63
C LYS A 389 1.24 -31.58 -8.67
N SER A 390 2.15 -30.64 -8.91
CA SER A 390 1.82 -29.22 -8.99
C SER A 390 0.69 -28.97 -9.98
N GLN A 391 -0.37 -28.28 -9.58
CA GLN A 391 -1.33 -27.73 -10.54
C GLN A 391 -0.59 -26.70 -11.40
N ILE A 392 -0.41 -27.02 -12.68
CA ILE A 392 0.29 -26.18 -13.65
C ILE A 392 -0.54 -24.91 -13.85
N GLY A 393 0.04 -23.73 -13.63
CA GLY A 393 -0.62 -22.43 -13.86
C GLY A 393 -1.25 -21.74 -12.63
N ILE A 394 -0.99 -22.22 -11.41
CA ILE A 394 -1.43 -21.55 -10.18
C ILE A 394 -0.53 -20.36 -9.81
N ASN A 395 -1.13 -19.19 -9.59
CA ASN A 395 -0.52 -18.08 -8.84
C ASN A 395 -0.49 -18.43 -7.35
N LYS A 396 0.57 -19.14 -6.91
CA LYS A 396 0.79 -19.44 -5.48
C LYS A 396 1.05 -18.12 -4.73
N VAL A 397 0.66 -18.06 -3.46
CA VAL A 397 1.08 -16.96 -2.59
C VAL A 397 2.61 -16.87 -2.60
N GLN A 398 3.15 -15.73 -3.03
CA GLN A 398 4.55 -15.39 -2.79
C GLN A 398 4.61 -14.56 -1.52
N LYS A 399 4.70 -15.23 -0.37
CA LYS A 399 4.90 -14.52 0.90
C LYS A 399 6.20 -13.75 0.84
N GLN A 400 6.18 -12.51 1.33
CA GLN A 400 7.41 -11.77 1.53
C GLN A 400 8.25 -12.53 2.57
N LYS A 401 9.40 -13.06 2.16
CA LYS A 401 10.32 -13.67 3.11
C LYS A 401 10.90 -12.58 4.00
N ILE A 402 10.95 -12.86 5.29
CA ILE A 402 11.51 -12.00 6.33
C ILE A 402 12.84 -12.60 6.74
N PRO A 403 13.95 -12.23 6.09
CA PRO A 403 15.23 -12.88 6.34
C PRO A 403 15.73 -12.56 7.74
N CYS A 404 15.79 -13.56 8.61
CA CYS A 404 16.42 -13.47 9.91
C CYS A 404 17.81 -14.15 9.91
N PRO A 405 18.77 -13.64 10.71
CA PRO A 405 20.08 -14.29 10.88
C PRO A 405 19.98 -15.75 11.34
N ASP A 406 21.02 -16.54 11.06
CA ASP A 406 21.12 -17.92 11.54
C ASP A 406 20.90 -18.01 13.06
N GLY A 407 20.09 -18.97 13.49
CA GLY A 407 19.71 -19.16 14.89
C GLY A 407 18.56 -18.26 15.38
N THR A 408 18.03 -17.38 14.52
CA THR A 408 16.90 -16.49 14.86
C THR A 408 15.68 -16.73 13.99
N ILE A 409 14.51 -16.29 14.46
CA ILE A 409 13.21 -16.44 13.78
C ILE A 409 12.44 -15.11 13.77
N PRO A 410 11.64 -14.82 12.72
CA PRO A 410 10.84 -13.61 12.64
C PRO A 410 9.59 -13.71 13.52
N VAL A 411 9.48 -12.90 14.56
CA VAL A 411 8.28 -12.83 15.40
C VAL A 411 7.62 -11.47 15.22
N TRP A 412 6.31 -11.46 14.98
CA TRP A 412 5.56 -10.23 14.83
C TRP A 412 5.60 -9.43 16.13
N ARG A 413 6.11 -8.19 16.06
CA ARG A 413 6.17 -7.27 17.19
C ARG A 413 4.77 -6.78 17.53
N ASN A 414 4.33 -7.07 18.75
CA ASN A 414 3.04 -6.65 19.28
C ASN A 414 3.17 -6.10 20.72
N THR A 415 2.10 -5.51 21.24
CA THR A 415 2.08 -4.93 22.59
C THR A 415 1.60 -5.94 23.65
N LYS A 416 1.91 -5.67 24.92
CA LYS A 416 1.38 -6.48 26.04
C LYS A 416 -0.15 -6.45 26.12
N GLU A 417 -0.74 -5.31 25.75
CA GLU A 417 -2.19 -5.15 25.66
C GLU A 417 -2.79 -6.07 24.58
N PHE A 418 -2.18 -6.08 23.39
CA PHE A 418 -2.56 -7.00 22.32
C PHE A 418 -2.49 -8.47 22.75
N THR A 419 -1.41 -8.86 23.44
CA THR A 419 -1.25 -10.22 23.98
C THR A 419 -2.39 -10.59 24.93
N THR A 420 -2.77 -9.68 25.83
CA THR A 420 -3.87 -9.88 26.79
C THR A 420 -5.21 -10.05 26.07
N ASN A 421 -5.52 -9.16 25.13
CA ASN A 421 -6.76 -9.21 24.34
C ASN A 421 -6.83 -10.50 23.50
N THR A 422 -5.69 -10.96 22.99
CA THR A 422 -5.61 -12.22 22.22
C THR A 422 -5.98 -13.44 23.05
N GLN A 423 -5.62 -13.47 24.34
CA GLN A 423 -6.01 -14.58 25.23
C GLN A 423 -7.53 -14.63 25.41
N VAL A 424 -8.17 -13.47 25.62
CA VAL A 424 -9.64 -13.37 25.75
C VAL A 424 -10.34 -13.80 24.45
N LEU A 425 -9.79 -13.44 23.29
CA LEU A 425 -10.30 -13.88 22.00
C LEU A 425 -10.14 -15.39 21.80
N ALA A 426 -9.02 -15.96 22.23
CA ALA A 426 -8.74 -17.39 22.12
C ALA A 426 -9.70 -18.24 22.97
N GLU A 427 -10.08 -17.76 24.15
CA GLU A 427 -11.07 -18.43 25.02
C GLU A 427 -12.43 -18.55 24.34
N ASN A 428 -12.84 -17.50 23.61
CA ASN A 428 -14.12 -17.39 22.92
C ASN A 428 -14.08 -17.86 21.45
N HIS A 429 -13.00 -18.52 21.02
CA HIS A 429 -12.87 -18.96 19.62
C HIS A 429 -13.93 -20.02 19.26
N VAL A 430 -14.74 -19.70 18.25
CA VAL A 430 -15.73 -20.61 17.68
C VAL A 430 -15.05 -21.59 16.74
N HIS A 431 -15.36 -22.87 16.89
CA HIS A 431 -14.73 -23.95 16.15
C HIS A 431 -15.76 -25.00 15.75
N PHE A 432 -15.43 -25.83 14.74
CA PHE A 432 -16.35 -26.79 14.11
C PHE A 432 -16.83 -27.96 15.01
N LEU A 433 -16.45 -27.99 16.29
CA LEU A 433 -17.02 -28.90 17.30
C LEU A 433 -18.19 -28.27 18.07
N THR A 434 -18.33 -26.94 18.08
CA THR A 434 -19.41 -26.19 18.73
C THR A 434 -20.01 -25.19 17.74
N PRO A 435 -20.77 -25.66 16.72
CA PRO A 435 -21.27 -24.81 15.64
C PRO A 435 -22.32 -23.79 16.10
N ASP A 436 -22.96 -24.03 17.25
CA ASP A 436 -24.03 -23.18 17.77
C ASP A 436 -23.47 -22.00 18.58
N SER A 437 -22.87 -21.02 17.88
CA SER A 437 -22.44 -19.76 18.49
C SER A 437 -23.21 -18.58 17.88
N PRO A 438 -23.98 -17.81 18.68
CA PRO A 438 -24.71 -16.66 18.19
C PRO A 438 -23.81 -15.68 17.41
N GLY A 439 -24.29 -15.21 16.27
CA GLY A 439 -23.55 -14.28 15.40
C GLY A 439 -22.29 -14.88 14.75
N THR A 440 -22.13 -16.21 14.73
CA THR A 440 -21.09 -16.88 13.94
C THR A 440 -21.72 -17.85 12.96
N HIS A 441 -21.20 -17.89 11.73
CA HIS A 441 -21.68 -18.80 10.69
C HIS A 441 -20.55 -19.58 10.05
N LEU A 442 -20.84 -20.85 9.73
CA LEU A 442 -19.89 -21.83 9.24
C LEU A 442 -20.36 -22.40 7.89
N ALA A 443 -19.43 -22.49 6.94
CA ALA A 443 -19.63 -23.27 5.72
C ALA A 443 -18.38 -24.12 5.44
N GLY A 444 -18.50 -25.44 5.54
CA GLY A 444 -17.37 -26.33 5.32
C GLY A 444 -17.73 -27.81 5.27
N VAL A 445 -16.70 -28.63 5.28
CA VAL A 445 -16.83 -30.09 5.32
C VAL A 445 -15.97 -30.66 6.45
N ARG A 446 -16.43 -31.76 7.04
CA ARG A 446 -15.66 -32.54 8.02
C ARG A 446 -15.81 -34.03 7.80
N SER A 447 -14.79 -34.78 8.21
CA SER A 447 -14.87 -36.22 8.40
C SER A 447 -14.75 -36.53 9.88
N LEU A 448 -15.61 -37.42 10.36
CA LEU A 448 -15.64 -37.90 11.74
C LEU A 448 -15.10 -39.33 11.81
N ASN A 449 -14.97 -39.88 13.02
CA ASN A 449 -14.54 -41.26 13.28
C ASN A 449 -13.10 -41.55 12.84
N GLY A 450 -12.17 -40.65 13.19
CA GLY A 450 -10.73 -40.92 13.11
C GLY A 450 -10.28 -42.15 13.93
N PRO A 451 -8.96 -42.37 14.08
CA PRO A 451 -7.98 -41.30 14.20
C PRO A 451 -7.40 -40.83 12.86
N TYR A 452 -7.31 -39.51 12.73
CA TYR A 452 -6.68 -38.78 11.65
C TYR A 452 -5.40 -38.11 12.17
N HIS A 453 -4.31 -38.22 11.42
CA HIS A 453 -3.01 -37.66 11.81
C HIS A 453 -2.65 -36.39 11.01
N GLY A 454 -3.59 -35.82 10.26
CA GLY A 454 -3.35 -34.59 9.53
C GLY A 454 -4.32 -34.31 8.39
N VAL A 455 -4.25 -33.09 7.90
CA VAL A 455 -5.05 -32.54 6.81
C VAL A 455 -4.18 -31.65 5.93
N GLU A 456 -4.47 -31.65 4.64
CA GLU A 456 -3.83 -30.83 3.63
C GLU A 456 -4.88 -30.34 2.64
N ALA A 457 -4.78 -29.08 2.22
CA ALA A 457 -5.65 -28.55 1.17
C ALA A 457 -5.02 -27.36 0.43
N TRP A 458 -5.41 -27.23 -0.83
CA TRP A 458 -5.29 -26.00 -1.60
C TRP A 458 -6.53 -25.13 -1.39
N PHE A 459 -6.37 -23.85 -1.12
CA PHE A 459 -7.51 -22.93 -0.98
C PHE A 459 -7.17 -21.51 -1.40
N LYS A 460 -8.19 -20.80 -1.88
CA LYS A 460 -8.07 -19.41 -2.31
C LYS A 460 -8.12 -18.47 -1.10
N MET A 461 -7.32 -17.42 -1.20
CA MET A 461 -7.26 -16.28 -0.29
C MET A 461 -7.65 -15.01 -1.05
N PHE A 462 -8.44 -14.16 -0.40
CA PHE A 462 -9.06 -12.97 -1.00
C PHE A 462 -8.82 -11.73 -0.12
N GLU A 463 -8.98 -10.55 -0.73
CA GLU A 463 -9.20 -9.28 -0.02
C GLU A 463 -10.72 -9.08 0.07
N LEU A 464 -11.26 -8.84 1.28
CA LEU A 464 -12.68 -8.56 1.52
C LEU A 464 -12.82 -7.28 2.33
N ASP A 465 -13.96 -6.63 2.16
CA ASP A 465 -14.32 -5.45 2.91
C ASP A 465 -15.06 -5.84 4.20
N ILE A 466 -14.30 -5.99 5.28
CA ILE A 466 -14.81 -6.47 6.57
C ILE A 466 -14.84 -5.32 7.56
N ALA A 467 -16.00 -5.07 8.17
CA ALA A 467 -16.13 -4.03 9.18
C ALA A 467 -15.32 -4.34 10.45
N LYS A 468 -15.01 -3.30 11.24
CA LYS A 468 -14.15 -3.39 12.40
C LYS A 468 -14.56 -4.48 13.40
N ASP A 469 -15.86 -4.60 13.68
CA ASP A 469 -16.41 -5.54 14.65
C ASP A 469 -16.87 -6.87 14.03
N GLN A 470 -16.42 -7.17 12.81
CA GLN A 470 -16.68 -8.40 12.08
C GLN A 470 -15.39 -9.17 11.83
N ALA A 471 -15.52 -10.44 11.45
CA ALA A 471 -14.41 -11.26 10.97
C ALA A 471 -14.84 -12.21 9.85
N SER A 472 -13.92 -12.50 8.93
CA SER A 472 -14.10 -13.53 7.90
C SER A 472 -12.80 -14.29 7.71
N TYR A 473 -12.87 -15.63 7.74
CA TYR A 473 -11.68 -16.46 7.67
C TYR A 473 -11.95 -17.82 7.03
N SER A 474 -10.88 -18.43 6.50
CA SER A 474 -10.91 -19.76 5.92
C SER A 474 -9.78 -20.59 6.48
N GLN A 475 -10.07 -21.86 6.80
CA GLN A 475 -9.16 -22.71 7.56
C GLN A 475 -9.25 -24.18 7.17
N ILE A 476 -8.12 -24.87 7.29
CA ILE A 476 -8.06 -26.31 7.52
C ILE A 476 -7.95 -26.55 9.02
N TYR A 477 -8.52 -27.66 9.50
CA TYR A 477 -8.56 -27.93 10.93
C TYR A 477 -8.58 -29.41 11.28
N ILE A 478 -8.15 -29.70 12.51
CA ILE A 478 -8.27 -30.99 13.18
C ILE A 478 -8.79 -30.78 14.60
N GLY A 479 -9.45 -31.78 15.17
CA GLY A 479 -9.82 -31.69 16.58
C GLY A 479 -10.37 -32.96 17.20
N ASN A 480 -10.41 -32.92 18.54
CA ASN A 480 -11.08 -33.88 19.41
C ASN A 480 -11.93 -33.14 20.44
N GLY A 481 -13.13 -33.67 20.71
CA GLY A 481 -13.98 -33.24 21.80
C GLY A 481 -14.38 -34.43 22.68
N SER A 482 -14.27 -34.28 24.00
CA SER A 482 -14.74 -35.27 24.98
C SER A 482 -15.09 -34.59 26.30
N ASN A 483 -16.25 -34.91 26.90
CA ASN A 483 -16.64 -34.47 28.25
C ASN A 483 -16.41 -32.96 28.54
N ASN A 484 -16.83 -32.09 27.62
CA ASN A 484 -16.64 -30.62 27.65
C ASN A 484 -15.21 -30.10 27.47
N GLU A 485 -14.23 -30.97 27.25
CA GLU A 485 -12.89 -30.60 26.82
C GLU A 485 -12.77 -30.68 25.30
N VAL A 486 -12.05 -29.71 24.72
CA VAL A 486 -11.78 -29.65 23.29
C VAL A 486 -10.30 -29.43 23.07
N ASN A 487 -9.70 -30.24 22.20
CA ASN A 487 -8.41 -29.97 21.60
C ASN A 487 -8.65 -29.69 20.11
N PHE A 488 -8.13 -28.57 19.62
CA PHE A 488 -8.40 -28.11 18.25
C PHE A 488 -7.18 -27.39 17.71
N ILE A 489 -6.84 -27.62 16.45
CA ILE A 489 -5.80 -26.88 15.74
C ILE A 489 -6.37 -26.45 14.41
N SER A 490 -6.17 -25.19 14.04
CA SER A 490 -6.53 -24.68 12.73
C SER A 490 -5.52 -23.68 12.19
N ALA A 491 -5.50 -23.56 10.87
CA ALA A 491 -4.66 -22.59 10.18
C ALA A 491 -5.23 -22.22 8.83
N GLY A 492 -4.96 -20.99 8.40
CA GLY A 492 -5.37 -20.48 7.10
C GLY A 492 -5.17 -18.98 6.98
N TRP A 493 -6.20 -18.28 6.51
CA TRP A 493 -6.22 -16.83 6.40
C TRP A 493 -7.44 -16.22 7.09
N MET A 494 -7.29 -15.00 7.59
CA MET A 494 -8.30 -14.26 8.36
C MET A 494 -8.23 -12.77 8.05
N ILE A 495 -9.39 -12.13 7.96
CA ILE A 495 -9.58 -10.68 8.02
C ILE A 495 -10.36 -10.40 9.30
N ASN A 496 -9.75 -9.67 10.23
CA ASN A 496 -10.35 -9.30 11.50
C ASN A 496 -9.72 -7.97 11.96
N PRO A 497 -10.32 -6.83 11.61
CA PRO A 497 -9.70 -5.53 11.90
C PRO A 497 -9.61 -5.21 13.39
N SER A 498 -10.56 -5.68 14.21
CA SER A 498 -10.47 -5.57 15.67
C SER A 498 -9.29 -6.35 16.25
N PHE A 499 -8.93 -7.48 15.65
CA PHE A 499 -7.78 -8.26 16.07
C PHE A 499 -6.47 -7.67 15.54
N PHE A 500 -6.30 -7.54 14.22
CA PHE A 500 -5.01 -7.14 13.62
C PHE A 500 -4.74 -5.63 13.60
N GLY A 501 -5.75 -4.80 13.86
CA GLY A 501 -5.65 -3.35 13.80
C GLY A 501 -5.74 -2.76 12.38
N ASP A 502 -6.01 -3.59 11.37
CA ASP A 502 -6.20 -3.18 9.97
C ASP A 502 -7.13 -4.13 9.20
N GLY A 503 -7.59 -3.70 8.03
CA GLY A 503 -8.45 -4.49 7.14
C GLY A 503 -7.71 -5.44 6.19
N ARG A 504 -6.41 -5.72 6.39
CA ARG A 504 -5.66 -6.62 5.48
C ARG A 504 -6.04 -8.08 5.73
N THR A 505 -5.74 -8.93 4.75
CA THR A 505 -5.84 -10.38 4.90
C THR A 505 -4.58 -10.92 5.54
N TRP A 506 -4.70 -11.56 6.69
CA TRP A 506 -3.58 -12.13 7.44
C TRP A 506 -3.59 -13.65 7.38
N THR A 507 -2.42 -14.25 7.22
CA THR A 507 -2.23 -15.66 7.57
C THR A 507 -2.28 -15.82 9.08
N TYR A 508 -2.81 -16.95 9.56
CA TYR A 508 -2.90 -17.21 10.99
C TYR A 508 -2.89 -18.71 11.30
N GLY A 509 -2.59 -19.02 12.56
CA GLY A 509 -2.85 -20.31 13.18
C GLY A 509 -3.49 -20.14 14.54
N PHE A 510 -4.28 -21.12 14.94
CA PHE A 510 -4.96 -21.17 16.24
C PHE A 510 -4.84 -22.57 16.83
N TRP A 511 -4.71 -22.65 18.15
CA TRP A 511 -4.81 -23.92 18.86
C TRP A 511 -5.57 -23.77 20.18
N LYS A 512 -6.23 -24.86 20.58
CA LYS A 512 -6.86 -25.06 21.89
C LYS A 512 -6.48 -26.45 22.39
N GLY A 513 -6.11 -26.58 23.66
CA GLY A 513 -5.56 -27.80 24.25
C GLY A 513 -6.06 -28.02 25.68
N LYS A 514 -5.18 -28.61 26.51
CA LYS A 514 -5.47 -28.98 27.91
C LYS A 514 -6.02 -27.79 28.70
N ASP A 515 -6.94 -28.08 29.63
CA ASP A 515 -7.52 -27.11 30.55
C ASP A 515 -8.20 -25.91 29.85
N GLY A 516 -8.61 -26.09 28.59
CA GLY A 516 -9.20 -25.04 27.75
C GLY A 516 -8.22 -23.95 27.31
N LYS A 517 -6.92 -24.11 27.54
CA LYS A 517 -5.89 -23.16 27.12
C LYS A 517 -5.75 -23.15 25.61
N GLY A 518 -5.54 -21.97 25.04
CA GLY A 518 -5.39 -21.79 23.61
C GLY A 518 -4.77 -20.46 23.26
N CYS A 519 -4.39 -20.31 21.99
CA CYS A 519 -3.73 -19.12 21.52
C CYS A 519 -3.84 -18.96 20.00
N TYR A 520 -3.82 -17.71 19.56
CA TYR A 520 -3.57 -17.34 18.18
C TYR A 520 -2.08 -17.06 17.94
N ASN A 521 -1.56 -17.62 16.85
CA ASN A 521 -0.23 -17.31 16.32
C ASN A 521 0.88 -17.48 17.39
N THR A 522 1.77 -16.49 17.48
CA THR A 522 2.81 -16.35 18.50
C THR A 522 2.49 -15.27 19.54
N ALA A 523 1.23 -14.79 19.56
CA ALA A 523 0.78 -13.73 20.47
C ALA A 523 0.83 -14.15 21.94
N CYS A 524 0.73 -15.45 22.19
CA CYS A 524 0.84 -16.12 23.48
C CYS A 524 1.64 -17.42 23.32
N SER A 525 2.01 -18.02 24.44
CA SER A 525 2.86 -19.21 24.48
C SER A 525 2.19 -20.46 23.90
N GLY A 526 2.96 -21.40 23.35
CA GLY A 526 2.49 -22.70 22.87
C GLY A 526 2.98 -23.07 21.45
N PHE A 527 2.96 -22.14 20.50
CA PHE A 527 3.46 -22.43 19.15
C PHE A 527 4.98 -22.24 19.09
N VAL A 528 5.71 -23.23 18.57
CA VAL A 528 7.16 -23.17 18.35
C VAL A 528 7.42 -22.90 16.87
N GLN A 529 7.82 -21.68 16.54
CA GLN A 529 8.23 -21.31 15.20
C GLN A 529 9.69 -21.73 14.95
N VAL A 530 9.95 -22.26 13.74
CA VAL A 530 11.30 -22.73 13.34
C VAL A 530 11.76 -22.16 12.01
N SER A 531 10.85 -21.72 11.15
CA SER A 531 11.21 -21.08 9.89
C SER A 531 11.89 -19.73 10.15
N GLN A 532 13.08 -19.57 9.57
CA GLN A 532 13.88 -18.34 9.66
C GLN A 532 13.39 -17.24 8.70
N THR A 533 12.41 -17.54 7.84
CA THR A 533 12.00 -16.63 6.75
C THR A 533 10.50 -16.44 6.60
N VAL A 534 9.69 -17.36 7.10
CA VAL A 534 8.22 -17.31 6.94
C VAL A 534 7.58 -17.46 8.31
N PRO A 535 7.02 -16.39 8.89
CA PRO A 535 6.29 -16.46 10.14
C PRO A 535 4.92 -17.14 9.95
N ILE A 536 4.34 -17.66 11.04
CA ILE A 536 2.97 -18.21 11.01
C ILE A 536 1.91 -17.13 10.73
N VAL A 537 2.18 -15.89 11.17
CA VAL A 537 1.30 -14.74 11.03
C VAL A 537 1.94 -13.69 10.13
N GLN A 538 1.26 -13.34 9.05
CA GLN A 538 1.73 -12.36 8.07
C GLN A 538 0.60 -11.68 7.31
N PRO A 539 0.60 -10.34 7.17
CA PRO A 539 -0.32 -9.68 6.26
C PRO A 539 0.06 -10.03 4.82
N ILE A 540 -0.92 -10.36 4.01
CA ILE A 540 -0.74 -10.60 2.59
C ILE A 540 -1.58 -9.58 1.83
N ASP A 541 -0.90 -8.75 1.04
CA ASP A 541 -1.56 -7.82 0.14
C ASP A 541 -2.08 -8.59 -1.08
N VAL A 542 -3.35 -9.00 -1.01
CA VAL A 542 -4.06 -9.58 -2.16
C VAL A 542 -4.60 -8.43 -3.02
N PRO A 543 -4.31 -8.38 -4.34
CA PRO A 543 -4.89 -7.35 -5.20
C PRO A 543 -6.42 -7.45 -5.25
N THR A 544 -7.11 -6.31 -5.24
CA THR A 544 -8.59 -6.28 -5.28
C THR A 544 -9.13 -7.05 -6.49
N GLY A 545 -10.12 -7.91 -6.25
CA GLY A 545 -10.74 -8.75 -7.28
C GLY A 545 -9.88 -9.92 -7.75
N GLN A 546 -8.70 -10.14 -7.17
CA GLN A 546 -7.88 -11.33 -7.41
C GLN A 546 -7.91 -12.27 -6.21
N PHE A 547 -7.29 -13.43 -6.40
CA PHE A 547 -7.05 -14.40 -5.34
C PHE A 547 -5.62 -14.93 -5.43
N LEU A 548 -5.12 -15.38 -4.30
CA LEU A 548 -3.88 -16.15 -4.23
C LEU A 548 -4.17 -17.55 -3.68
N TRP A 549 -3.38 -18.53 -4.09
CA TRP A 549 -3.52 -19.89 -3.59
C TRP A 549 -2.60 -20.18 -2.42
N LEU A 550 -3.18 -20.63 -1.31
CA LEU A 550 -2.48 -21.23 -0.18
C LEU A 550 -2.50 -22.76 -0.29
N HIS A 551 -1.41 -23.39 0.10
CA HIS A 551 -1.29 -24.84 0.19
C HIS A 551 -0.66 -25.22 1.52
N TYR A 552 -1.51 -25.54 2.49
CA TYR A 552 -1.09 -25.84 3.86
C TYR A 552 -1.37 -27.28 4.22
N SER A 553 -0.54 -27.81 5.11
CA SER A 553 -0.77 -29.06 5.82
C SER A 553 -0.61 -28.86 7.33
N ILE A 554 -1.56 -29.37 8.09
CA ILE A 554 -1.43 -29.64 9.53
C ILE A 554 -1.23 -31.14 9.68
N HIS A 555 -0.14 -31.61 10.30
CA HIS A 555 0.12 -33.04 10.44
C HIS A 555 0.89 -33.40 11.69
N GLN A 556 0.59 -34.56 12.27
CA GLN A 556 1.34 -35.10 13.41
C GLN A 556 2.63 -35.75 12.92
N ASP A 557 3.75 -35.43 13.56
CA ASP A 557 5.00 -36.12 13.35
C ASP A 557 5.00 -37.46 14.10
N LYS A 558 5.09 -38.57 13.34
CA LYS A 558 4.93 -39.93 13.85
C LYS A 558 5.89 -40.29 14.99
N ASN A 559 7.11 -39.75 14.99
CA ASN A 559 8.13 -40.13 15.96
C ASN A 559 8.07 -39.28 17.24
N THR A 560 7.73 -37.99 17.13
CA THR A 560 7.73 -37.06 18.27
C THR A 560 6.34 -36.85 18.86
N GLY A 561 5.29 -36.96 18.04
CA GLY A 561 3.90 -36.64 18.37
C GLY A 561 3.55 -35.16 18.17
N ASN A 562 4.51 -34.31 17.80
CA ASN A 562 4.30 -32.88 17.59
C ASN A 562 3.44 -32.60 16.36
N TRP A 563 2.58 -31.59 16.42
CA TRP A 563 1.70 -31.20 15.33
C TRP A 563 2.32 -30.07 14.51
N TRP A 564 2.74 -30.36 13.28
CA TRP A 564 3.41 -29.43 12.38
C TRP A 564 2.44 -28.67 11.49
N ILE A 565 2.78 -27.42 11.19
CA ILE A 565 2.22 -26.67 10.06
C ILE A 565 3.30 -26.44 9.01
N THR A 566 3.01 -26.89 7.79
CA THR A 566 3.91 -26.79 6.64
C THR A 566 3.21 -26.14 5.47
N GLU A 567 3.86 -25.17 4.86
CA GLU A 567 3.49 -24.62 3.56
C GLU A 567 4.15 -25.47 2.47
N LEU A 568 3.32 -26.06 1.62
CA LEU A 568 3.75 -27.08 0.68
C LEU A 568 4.09 -26.48 -0.69
N GLY A 569 5.29 -26.78 -1.18
CA GLY A 569 5.83 -26.21 -2.40
C GLY A 569 7.20 -26.78 -2.79
N LYS A 570 7.96 -26.02 -3.61
CA LYS A 570 9.30 -26.42 -4.06
C LYS A 570 10.34 -25.37 -3.66
N PRO A 571 11.02 -25.51 -2.52
CA PRO A 571 10.84 -26.54 -1.48
C PRO A 571 9.63 -26.28 -0.57
N ASN A 572 9.24 -27.28 0.23
CA ASN A 572 8.33 -27.09 1.36
C ASN A 572 8.97 -26.16 2.40
N ILE A 573 8.13 -25.47 3.15
CA ILE A 573 8.53 -24.60 4.25
C ILE A 573 7.83 -25.08 5.52
N ASP A 574 8.59 -25.71 6.41
CA ASP A 574 8.12 -26.08 7.74
C ASP A 574 8.11 -24.81 8.62
N ILE A 575 6.93 -24.25 8.85
CA ILE A 575 6.78 -22.96 9.54
C ILE A 575 7.11 -23.14 11.03
N GLY A 576 6.55 -24.19 11.63
CA GLY A 576 6.69 -24.51 13.05
C GLY A 576 5.71 -25.61 13.46
N TYR A 577 5.55 -25.80 14.76
CA TYR A 577 4.72 -26.86 15.32
C TYR A 577 4.14 -26.50 16.69
N TRP A 578 3.04 -27.17 17.03
CA TRP A 578 2.49 -27.23 18.37
C TRP A 578 2.99 -28.51 19.06
N PRO A 579 3.73 -28.40 20.18
CA PRO A 579 4.22 -29.56 20.91
C PRO A 579 3.06 -30.42 21.43
N LYS A 580 3.26 -31.75 21.46
CA LYS A 580 2.22 -32.69 21.94
C LYS A 580 1.79 -32.43 23.38
N GLU A 581 2.69 -31.88 24.19
CA GLU A 581 2.48 -31.63 25.62
C GLU A 581 1.28 -30.72 25.87
N LEU A 582 0.92 -29.87 24.89
CA LEU A 582 -0.24 -28.98 24.92
C LEU A 582 -1.59 -29.72 24.86
N PHE A 583 -1.61 -30.97 24.40
CA PHE A 583 -2.83 -31.69 24.05
C PHE A 583 -3.01 -32.96 24.88
N ASN A 584 -4.21 -33.18 25.41
CA ASN A 584 -4.60 -34.43 26.12
C ASN A 584 -5.50 -35.32 25.26
N LEU A 585 -6.08 -34.77 24.19
CA LEU A 585 -6.98 -35.52 23.33
C LEU A 585 -6.36 -35.84 21.96
N LEU A 586 -5.25 -35.21 21.56
CA LEU A 586 -4.66 -35.43 20.22
C LEU A 586 -3.48 -36.41 20.18
N ASP A 587 -3.16 -37.09 21.30
CA ASP A 587 -1.99 -37.98 21.39
C ASP A 587 -2.01 -39.10 20.34
N ASN A 588 -3.19 -39.71 20.13
CA ASN A 588 -3.39 -40.81 19.17
C ASN A 588 -4.07 -40.34 17.87
N GLY A 589 -3.94 -39.07 17.51
CA GLY A 589 -4.63 -38.46 16.37
C GLY A 589 -6.01 -37.88 16.72
N ALA A 590 -6.60 -37.21 15.74
CA ALA A 590 -7.87 -36.49 15.86
C ALA A 590 -9.06 -37.36 15.38
N ILE A 591 -10.22 -37.26 16.03
CA ILE A 591 -11.47 -37.89 15.62
C ILE A 591 -12.12 -37.12 14.48
N MET A 592 -11.79 -35.83 14.35
CA MET A 592 -12.34 -34.92 13.37
C MET A 592 -11.23 -34.22 12.58
N VAL A 593 -11.48 -34.08 11.29
CA VAL A 593 -10.66 -33.34 10.34
C VAL A 593 -11.54 -32.63 9.31
N GLY A 594 -11.13 -31.45 8.83
CA GLY A 594 -11.93 -30.75 7.83
C GLY A 594 -11.34 -29.46 7.31
N ALA A 595 -12.15 -28.77 6.52
CA ALA A 595 -11.84 -27.47 5.93
C ALA A 595 -13.13 -26.65 5.76
N GLY A 596 -13.03 -25.32 5.86
CA GLY A 596 -14.20 -24.45 5.72
C GLY A 596 -13.93 -22.97 5.96
N GLY A 597 -14.95 -22.17 5.66
CA GLY A 597 -15.04 -20.75 5.97
C GLY A 597 -15.85 -20.50 7.23
N VAL A 598 -15.50 -19.43 7.93
CA VAL A 598 -16.20 -18.93 9.11
C VAL A 598 -16.32 -17.42 9.02
N VAL A 599 -17.45 -16.90 9.49
CA VAL A 599 -17.69 -15.46 9.62
C VAL A 599 -18.25 -15.14 10.99
N GLN A 600 -17.86 -13.97 11.50
CA GLN A 600 -18.39 -13.40 12.73
C GLN A 600 -19.14 -12.11 12.39
N ALA A 601 -20.40 -12.07 12.76
CA ALA A 601 -21.28 -10.93 12.61
C ALA A 601 -20.92 -9.81 13.59
N SER A 602 -21.29 -8.59 13.20
CA SER A 602 -21.23 -7.41 14.05
C SER A 602 -22.17 -7.53 15.24
N HIS A 603 -21.97 -6.69 16.26
CA HIS A 603 -22.89 -6.61 17.41
C HIS A 603 -24.31 -6.18 17.00
N SER A 604 -24.45 -5.53 15.85
CA SER A 604 -25.74 -5.12 15.27
C SER A 604 -26.47 -6.25 14.53
N GLY A 605 -25.83 -7.42 14.39
CA GLY A 605 -26.38 -8.58 13.70
C GLY A 605 -26.16 -8.62 12.19
N SER A 606 -25.44 -7.65 11.62
CA SER A 606 -24.99 -7.74 10.23
C SER A 606 -23.84 -8.72 10.10
N SER A 607 -23.94 -9.72 9.22
CA SER A 607 -22.87 -10.68 8.96
C SER A 607 -22.06 -10.30 7.72
N PRO A 608 -20.73 -10.48 7.73
CA PRO A 608 -19.88 -10.12 6.60
C PRO A 608 -19.95 -11.12 5.44
N GLU A 609 -19.27 -10.78 4.35
CA GLU A 609 -19.00 -11.69 3.24
C GLU A 609 -18.13 -12.88 3.67
N MET A 610 -18.46 -14.08 3.16
CA MET A 610 -17.66 -15.29 3.36
C MET A 610 -16.91 -15.67 2.08
N GLY A 611 -15.64 -16.03 2.21
CA GLY A 611 -14.82 -16.48 1.08
C GLY A 611 -14.49 -15.33 0.13
N ASN A 612 -15.28 -15.16 -0.93
CA ASN A 612 -15.17 -14.05 -1.87
C ASN A 612 -16.50 -13.27 -2.06
N GLY A 613 -17.44 -13.43 -1.13
CA GLY A 613 -18.76 -12.81 -1.19
C GLY A 613 -19.76 -13.48 -2.15
N GLN A 614 -19.32 -14.44 -2.98
CA GLN A 614 -20.17 -15.08 -3.97
C GLN A 614 -20.71 -16.43 -3.50
N LEU A 615 -21.98 -16.70 -3.76
CA LEU A 615 -22.58 -18.02 -3.55
C LEU A 615 -22.02 -19.04 -4.56
N PRO A 616 -21.84 -20.30 -4.16
CA PRO A 616 -21.29 -21.32 -5.05
C PRO A 616 -22.24 -21.66 -6.20
N ASN A 617 -21.72 -21.63 -7.43
CA ASN A 617 -22.44 -22.00 -8.65
C ASN A 617 -21.86 -23.30 -9.23
N VAL A 618 -22.70 -24.34 -9.36
CA VAL A 618 -22.31 -25.66 -9.89
C VAL A 618 -21.71 -25.56 -11.29
N ASN A 619 -22.21 -24.65 -12.13
CA ASN A 619 -21.76 -24.49 -13.51
C ASN A 619 -20.49 -23.63 -13.64
N HIS A 620 -20.18 -22.84 -12.60
CA HIS A 620 -19.03 -21.95 -12.57
C HIS A 620 -18.26 -22.09 -11.24
N PRO A 621 -17.62 -23.24 -11.00
CA PRO A 621 -16.97 -23.55 -9.72
C PRO A 621 -15.75 -22.66 -9.42
N ASN A 622 -15.27 -21.87 -10.38
CA ASN A 622 -14.15 -20.94 -10.14
C ASN A 622 -14.58 -19.55 -9.64
N ASP A 623 -15.88 -19.23 -9.71
CA ASP A 623 -16.41 -17.89 -9.41
C ASP A 623 -16.56 -17.65 -7.91
N SER A 624 -16.66 -18.72 -7.10
CA SER A 624 -16.73 -18.66 -5.63
C SER A 624 -15.42 -19.12 -4.99
N ALA A 625 -15.30 -18.95 -3.67
CA ALA A 625 -14.21 -19.52 -2.91
C ALA A 625 -14.21 -21.06 -2.98
N ILE A 626 -13.04 -21.66 -2.91
CA ILE A 626 -12.84 -23.09 -3.14
C ILE A 626 -11.74 -23.65 -2.23
N PHE A 627 -11.99 -24.85 -1.71
CA PHE A 627 -10.98 -25.77 -1.21
C PHE A 627 -10.87 -26.94 -2.17
N THR A 628 -9.65 -27.34 -2.53
CA THR A 628 -9.38 -28.39 -3.52
C THR A 628 -8.20 -29.26 -3.07
N ASN A 629 -8.10 -30.47 -3.63
CA ASN A 629 -7.13 -31.48 -3.25
C ASN A 629 -7.09 -31.69 -1.73
N ILE A 630 -8.27 -31.74 -1.11
CA ILE A 630 -8.36 -31.93 0.34
C ILE A 630 -8.04 -33.39 0.65
N GLU A 631 -6.98 -33.58 1.40
CA GLU A 631 -6.45 -34.89 1.75
C GLU A 631 -6.18 -34.99 3.24
N VAL A 632 -6.24 -36.23 3.74
CA VAL A 632 -6.21 -36.57 5.16
C VAL A 632 -5.20 -37.67 5.37
N LEU A 633 -4.40 -37.55 6.42
CA LEU A 633 -3.57 -38.64 6.91
C LEU A 633 -4.44 -39.58 7.76
N ASP A 634 -4.58 -40.82 7.30
CA ASP A 634 -5.31 -41.86 8.02
C ASP A 634 -4.54 -42.38 9.24
N SER A 635 -5.13 -43.31 9.98
CA SER A 635 -4.57 -43.92 11.19
C SER A 635 -3.22 -44.62 10.98
N ASN A 636 -2.87 -44.96 9.73
CA ASN A 636 -1.60 -45.57 9.37
C ASN A 636 -0.60 -44.54 8.82
N TYR A 637 -0.90 -43.25 8.93
CA TYR A 637 -0.14 -42.15 8.33
C TYR A 637 -0.09 -42.24 6.79
N VAL A 638 -1.11 -42.85 6.18
CA VAL A 638 -1.25 -42.90 4.71
C VAL A 638 -2.15 -41.76 4.27
N GLN A 639 -1.67 -41.01 3.28
CA GLN A 639 -2.42 -39.92 2.66
C GLN A 639 -3.61 -40.47 1.84
N ARG A 640 -4.81 -40.00 2.14
CA ARG A 640 -6.06 -40.37 1.44
C ARG A 640 -6.83 -39.11 1.06
N LYS A 641 -7.56 -39.14 -0.05
CA LYS A 641 -8.55 -38.11 -0.35
C LYS A 641 -9.61 -38.09 0.75
N MET A 642 -10.07 -36.91 1.17
CA MET A 642 -11.02 -36.81 2.28
C MET A 642 -12.32 -37.60 2.03
N ASN A 643 -12.82 -37.63 0.79
CA ASN A 643 -14.00 -38.42 0.41
C ASN A 643 -13.79 -39.95 0.39
N TYR A 644 -12.61 -40.44 0.73
CA TYR A 644 -12.42 -41.85 1.09
C TYR A 644 -13.15 -42.17 2.40
N PHE A 645 -13.29 -41.17 3.28
CA PHE A 645 -14.03 -41.25 4.54
C PHE A 645 -15.42 -40.63 4.38
N PRO A 646 -16.40 -41.04 5.22
CA PRO A 646 -17.66 -40.32 5.32
C PRO A 646 -17.41 -38.83 5.56
N THR A 647 -17.97 -37.99 4.70
CA THR A 647 -17.80 -36.54 4.72
C THR A 647 -19.14 -35.88 4.96
N GLU A 648 -19.22 -35.06 6.01
CA GLU A 648 -20.39 -34.26 6.37
C GLU A 648 -20.23 -32.83 5.83
N VAL A 649 -21.34 -32.25 5.37
CA VAL A 649 -21.45 -30.84 5.04
C VAL A 649 -21.94 -30.08 6.26
N LEU A 650 -21.27 -28.97 6.59
CA LEU A 650 -21.67 -28.04 7.63
C LEU A 650 -22.04 -26.72 6.96
N LEU A 651 -23.30 -26.32 7.10
CA LEU A 651 -23.85 -25.05 6.63
C LEU A 651 -25.00 -24.64 7.54
N ASP A 652 -24.76 -23.69 8.44
CA ASP A 652 -25.72 -23.28 9.47
C ASP A 652 -26.67 -22.16 9.00
N SER A 653 -26.22 -21.30 8.08
CA SER A 653 -27.01 -20.19 7.53
C SER A 653 -27.14 -20.27 6.00
N PRO A 654 -27.94 -21.24 5.47
CA PRO A 654 -28.11 -21.44 4.02
C PRO A 654 -28.83 -20.29 3.31
N LYS A 655 -29.41 -19.33 4.05
CA LYS A 655 -30.01 -18.11 3.50
C LYS A 655 -28.96 -17.09 3.06
N CYS A 656 -27.79 -17.11 3.69
CA CYS A 656 -26.76 -16.09 3.55
C CYS A 656 -25.49 -16.63 2.91
N TYR A 657 -25.20 -17.91 3.16
CA TYR A 657 -24.03 -18.61 2.66
C TYR A 657 -24.46 -19.89 1.94
N GLY A 658 -23.60 -20.38 1.06
CA GLY A 658 -23.81 -21.62 0.34
C GLY A 658 -22.57 -22.49 0.37
N LEU A 659 -22.79 -23.80 0.20
CA LEU A 659 -21.74 -24.78 0.00
C LEU A 659 -22.18 -25.81 -1.03
N THR A 660 -21.30 -26.08 -2.00
CA THR A 660 -21.52 -27.08 -3.04
C THR A 660 -20.31 -28.00 -3.15
N ILE A 661 -20.50 -29.30 -2.93
CA ILE A 661 -19.48 -30.31 -3.22
C ILE A 661 -19.41 -30.53 -4.73
N GLY A 662 -18.21 -30.48 -5.30
CA GLY A 662 -17.98 -30.72 -6.72
C GLY A 662 -18.35 -32.15 -7.14
N LYS A 663 -19.17 -32.29 -8.18
CA LYS A 663 -19.63 -33.61 -8.70
C LYS A 663 -19.14 -33.95 -10.12
N GLU A 664 -18.63 -32.98 -10.89
CA GLU A 664 -18.32 -33.20 -12.32
C GLU A 664 -17.06 -34.03 -12.61
N SER A 665 -17.07 -34.74 -13.74
CA SER A 665 -16.03 -35.71 -14.16
C SER A 665 -14.88 -35.09 -14.96
N ILE A 666 -15.01 -33.86 -15.48
CA ILE A 666 -14.03 -33.27 -16.43
C ILE A 666 -12.79 -32.70 -15.72
N PHE A 667 -12.92 -32.19 -14.48
CA PHE A 667 -11.82 -31.63 -13.68
C PHE A 667 -11.34 -32.56 -12.54
N ARG A 668 -11.86 -33.79 -12.50
CA ARG A 668 -11.70 -34.72 -11.37
C ARG A 668 -10.25 -35.16 -11.13
N ASP A 669 -9.42 -35.16 -12.18
CA ASP A 669 -8.00 -35.53 -12.09
C ASP A 669 -7.09 -34.37 -11.65
N LEU A 670 -7.54 -33.12 -11.80
CA LEU A 670 -6.75 -31.92 -11.45
C LEU A 670 -7.04 -31.41 -10.03
N LEU A 671 -8.31 -31.43 -9.61
CA LEU A 671 -8.78 -30.79 -8.37
C LEU A 671 -8.98 -31.75 -7.17
N GLY A 672 -8.82 -33.06 -7.36
CA GLY A 672 -9.03 -34.04 -6.28
C GLY A 672 -10.43 -33.95 -5.65
N PHE A 673 -10.53 -34.13 -4.32
CA PHE A 673 -11.76 -33.79 -3.59
C PHE A 673 -11.78 -32.28 -3.32
N TYR A 674 -12.90 -31.63 -3.68
CA TYR A 674 -13.05 -30.18 -3.59
C TYR A 674 -14.50 -29.78 -3.26
N PHE A 675 -14.66 -28.59 -2.67
CA PHE A 675 -15.96 -27.94 -2.50
C PHE A 675 -15.83 -26.43 -2.67
N ASN A 676 -16.93 -25.83 -3.11
CA ASN A 676 -17.11 -24.39 -3.21
C ASN A 676 -17.94 -23.86 -2.06
N TYR A 677 -17.62 -22.66 -1.59
CA TYR A 677 -18.33 -21.99 -0.50
C TYR A 677 -18.29 -20.48 -0.68
N GLY A 678 -19.16 -19.77 0.03
CA GLY A 678 -19.16 -18.31 0.10
C GLY A 678 -20.57 -17.75 0.22
N GLY A 679 -20.67 -16.43 0.14
CA GLY A 679 -21.95 -15.72 0.15
C GLY A 679 -21.78 -14.29 0.68
N PRO A 680 -22.74 -13.41 0.36
CA PRO A 680 -22.60 -11.97 0.60
C PRO A 680 -22.84 -11.56 2.05
N GLY A 681 -23.40 -12.43 2.90
CA GLY A 681 -23.82 -12.05 4.25
C GLY A 681 -25.02 -11.10 4.24
N GLY A 682 -25.08 -10.19 5.21
CA GLY A 682 -26.13 -9.17 5.35
C GLY A 682 -26.84 -9.13 6.70
N ASN A 683 -27.83 -8.25 6.82
CA ASN A 683 -28.52 -7.92 8.08
C ASN A 683 -29.49 -9.01 8.56
N SER A 684 -29.93 -9.91 7.67
CA SER A 684 -30.82 -11.02 8.02
C SER A 684 -30.07 -12.27 8.47
N CYS A 685 -28.76 -12.16 8.67
CA CYS A 685 -27.87 -13.30 8.86
C CYS A 685 -27.44 -13.44 10.30
N GLY A 686 -27.17 -12.36 11.03
CA GLY A 686 -26.66 -12.42 12.40
C GLY A 686 -27.71 -12.15 13.48
N ILE A 687 -28.62 -13.09 13.72
CA ILE A 687 -29.16 -13.39 15.06
C ILE A 687 -29.38 -14.90 15.15
#